data_AF-U6KTH3-F1
#
_entry.id   AF-U6KTH3-F1
#
_cell.length_a   1.000
_cell.length_b   1.000
_cell.length_c   1.000
_cell.angle_alpha   90.00
_cell.angle_beta   90.00
_cell.angle_gamma   90.00
#
_symmetry.space_group_name_H-M   'P 1'
#
loop_
_entity.id
_entity.type
_entity.pdbx_description
1 polymer ?
#
loop_
_entity_poly.entity_id
_entity_poly.type
_entity_poly.pdbx_seq_one_letter_code
_entity_poly.pdbx_strand_id
1 'polypeptide(L)'
;MRRHKEDPIAKKALFRKTVSECKRVSKCLLCDAPQGVLRKVVRPVLDQFMKLRHVTKQPRAAAAAAAAAAAGGGAAAAAAQQEEDLHPLRVQQLLQRLRPGDCEVLDVVSPWKLLLQQLPVPPNCLRPSVSVGEQGSNEDDLTCVLAEIVEINGALRGLAAAGGPPGQFVGLWELLQLQVTLLLNSEAPAVQQLVGRSSSSSSSRAGRGLCQRLKGKEGRFRGNLSGKRVDFSGRTVISPDPNLEVYEVAVPEWMARRLTFPETVCPLSAAGLRAAVQRGCDGWPGACYVHKRDGSKCSLRFANRRLAAEHLETGDTVERHLRDGDIVLFNRQPSLHRLSLMAFRAKVMAGRTLRFNESVCSPFNADFDGDEMNLHVPQTQEARAEALCLLGVVSNLQTPKNGDPLVAATQDFLSCWYLLTHKDTFLSRKAFAQLCAACTDAAAAVQLPPPALLLPQELWTGKQLLAVLLRPRRDTFAVLNFEAPERDFSPNCLLPTVPFFMCPNDAYVVVRNSELLAGCIGKKVLGDSKHGLFYHLIRDNSAALAAACLGRVARVCARWFASYGFTMGLDDVSPSVSLETAKETLLARAAEAIRGEAARFARGCMQPHPGCSLEETLELRTKKILDDLRNSAGQVCSQLLSPFNKPGIMFRSGAKGALINIAQMVACVGQQNVAGRRVSAGFGDRTLPLFKRQAPEPRSRGFVSNSFFSGLSPDEFFFHTMSGREGLVDTAVKTAETGYMQRRLMKVRGDTSEGHFRGRGGHFRGRGGHFQGREGTLPGAGGDTCRGGRGHLRGGRHLQGREGTLPGAGGDTCAGGDTCAGGDTCRGGRGHLQTAHTGGDTCRHNRV
;
A
#
# COMPACT_ATOMS: atom_id res chain seq x y z
N MET A 1 34.19 8.19 4.26
CA MET A 1 33.69 9.48 3.73
C MET A 1 34.17 9.62 2.29
N ARG A 2 33.32 9.38 1.27
CA ARG A 2 33.70 9.66 -0.13
C ARG A 2 33.55 11.16 -0.41
N ARG A 3 34.48 11.72 -1.20
CA ARG A 3 34.65 13.16 -1.45
C ARG A 3 33.38 13.80 -2.00
N HIS A 4 33.02 14.96 -1.44
CA HIS A 4 31.92 15.84 -1.86
C HIS A 4 31.97 16.26 -3.36
N LYS A 5 33.08 15.97 -4.05
CA LYS A 5 33.38 16.35 -5.44
C LYS A 5 32.71 15.46 -6.51
N GLU A 6 32.28 14.24 -6.18
CA GLU A 6 31.67 13.31 -7.13
C GLU A 6 30.13 13.24 -7.05
N ASP A 7 29.52 14.01 -6.14
CA ASP A 7 28.05 14.02 -6.03
C ASP A 7 27.44 14.72 -7.26
N PRO A 8 26.61 14.03 -8.08
CA PRO A 8 26.01 14.62 -9.27
C PRO A 8 25.14 15.85 -8.97
N ILE A 9 24.55 15.95 -7.77
CA ILE A 9 23.77 17.12 -7.36
C ILE A 9 24.70 18.32 -7.16
N ALA A 10 25.81 18.11 -6.44
CA ALA A 10 26.82 19.15 -6.22
C ALA A 10 27.47 19.58 -7.54
N LYS A 11 27.81 18.63 -8.42
CA LYS A 11 28.31 18.92 -9.77
C LYS A 11 27.34 19.78 -10.57
N LYS A 12 26.05 19.44 -10.58
CA LYS A 12 25.02 20.21 -11.29
C LYS A 12 24.85 21.62 -10.73
N ALA A 13 24.95 21.79 -9.41
CA ALA A 13 24.90 23.10 -8.77
C ALA A 13 26.14 23.94 -9.14
N LEU A 14 27.32 23.35 -9.10
CA LEU A 14 28.57 23.99 -9.51
C LEU A 14 28.52 24.42 -10.99
N PHE A 15 28.13 23.52 -11.88
CA PHE A 15 27.97 23.81 -13.31
C PHE A 15 27.00 24.97 -13.57
N ARG A 16 25.85 25.01 -12.87
CA ARG A 16 24.89 26.13 -12.98
C ARG A 16 25.51 27.45 -12.52
N LYS A 17 26.29 27.42 -11.43
CA LYS A 17 26.98 28.61 -10.92
C LYS A 17 28.00 29.11 -11.94
N THR A 18 28.85 28.23 -12.45
CA THR A 18 29.84 28.54 -13.50
C THR A 18 29.16 29.15 -14.73
N VAL A 19 28.10 28.53 -15.26
CA VAL A 19 27.35 29.07 -16.42
C VAL A 19 26.74 30.44 -16.12
N SER A 20 26.27 30.69 -14.90
CA SER A 20 25.72 31.99 -14.51
C SER A 20 26.78 33.10 -14.45
N GLU A 21 27.99 32.77 -14.02
CA GLU A 21 29.12 33.69 -14.00
C GLU A 21 29.60 33.99 -15.43
N CYS A 22 29.74 32.96 -16.28
CA CYS A 22 30.13 33.14 -17.68
C CYS A 22 29.14 34.02 -18.46
N LYS A 23 27.83 33.95 -18.18
CA LYS A 23 26.80 34.77 -18.85
C LYS A 23 26.88 36.27 -18.52
N ARG A 24 27.59 36.67 -17.46
CA ARG A 24 27.77 38.08 -17.08
C ARG A 24 28.93 38.74 -17.81
N VAL A 25 29.81 37.95 -18.39
CA VAL A 25 31.01 38.42 -19.07
C VAL A 25 30.64 38.90 -20.48
N SER A 26 30.88 40.17 -20.77
CA SER A 26 30.54 40.81 -22.05
C SER A 26 31.69 40.87 -23.07
N LYS A 27 32.92 40.51 -22.65
CA LYS A 27 34.11 40.45 -23.51
C LYS A 27 34.95 39.22 -23.15
N CYS A 28 35.52 38.55 -24.16
CA CYS A 28 36.39 37.40 -23.93
C CYS A 28 37.70 37.82 -23.26
N LEU A 29 38.12 37.13 -22.18
CA LEU A 29 39.34 37.44 -21.45
C LEU A 29 40.64 37.10 -22.21
N LEU A 30 40.57 36.33 -23.30
CA LEU A 30 41.74 35.89 -24.08
C LEU A 30 41.93 36.67 -25.38
N CYS A 31 40.82 37.06 -26.04
CA CYS A 31 40.86 37.68 -27.36
C CYS A 31 40.07 39.00 -27.46
N ASP A 32 39.55 39.51 -26.34
CA ASP A 32 38.75 40.73 -26.22
C ASP A 32 37.50 40.83 -27.13
N ALA A 33 37.14 39.75 -27.82
CA ALA A 33 35.98 39.69 -28.69
C ALA A 33 34.68 39.93 -27.90
N PRO A 34 33.72 40.73 -28.43
CA PRO A 34 32.46 41.00 -27.76
C PRO A 34 31.63 39.73 -27.62
N GLN A 35 31.15 39.47 -26.41
CA GLN A 35 30.29 38.33 -26.09
C GLN A 35 28.85 38.79 -25.91
N GLY A 36 28.02 38.32 -26.84
CA GLY A 36 26.59 38.56 -26.90
C GLY A 36 25.76 37.49 -26.19
N VAL A 37 24.44 37.69 -26.17
CA VAL A 37 23.50 36.71 -25.62
C VAL A 37 23.15 35.69 -26.70
N LEU A 38 23.22 34.40 -26.34
CA LEU A 38 22.71 33.32 -27.19
C LEU A 38 21.19 33.21 -27.03
N ARG A 39 20.45 33.44 -28.11
CA ARG A 39 19.00 33.30 -28.18
C ARG A 39 18.63 32.05 -28.96
N LYS A 40 17.73 31.25 -28.39
CA LYS A 40 17.11 30.12 -29.10
C LYS A 40 15.83 30.62 -29.76
N VAL A 41 15.79 30.59 -31.09
CA VAL A 41 14.59 30.88 -31.86
C VAL A 41 13.88 29.55 -32.10
N VAL A 42 12.76 29.34 -31.43
CA VAL A 42 11.89 28.18 -31.66
C VAL A 42 10.57 28.74 -32.17
N ARG A 43 10.37 28.74 -33.49
CA ARG A 43 9.08 29.07 -34.09
C ARG A 43 8.52 27.83 -34.83
N PRO A 44 7.19 27.66 -34.90
CA PRO A 44 6.55 26.55 -35.58
C PRO A 44 6.49 26.78 -37.10
N VAL A 45 7.61 27.18 -37.69
CA VAL A 45 7.79 27.39 -39.13
C VAL A 45 9.08 26.69 -39.52
N LEU A 46 9.07 25.95 -40.63
CA LEU A 46 10.22 25.16 -41.10
C LEU A 46 11.50 26.03 -41.14
N ASP A 47 11.38 27.22 -41.76
CA ASP A 47 12.44 28.25 -41.89
C ASP A 47 13.01 28.80 -40.56
N GLN A 48 12.42 28.49 -39.41
CA GLN A 48 12.86 28.96 -38.09
C GLN A 48 12.95 27.82 -37.08
N PHE A 49 13.06 26.59 -37.57
CA PHE A 49 13.18 25.40 -36.74
C PHE A 49 14.51 25.39 -35.99
N MET A 50 14.43 25.57 -34.66
CA MET A 50 15.54 25.36 -33.72
C MET A 50 16.83 26.19 -34.01
N LYS A 51 16.69 27.39 -34.59
CA LYS A 51 17.85 28.27 -34.86
C LYS A 51 18.43 28.85 -33.56
N LEU A 52 19.76 28.85 -33.47
CA LEU A 52 20.51 29.50 -32.40
C LEU A 52 21.11 30.79 -32.95
N ARG A 53 20.85 31.92 -32.30
CA ARG A 53 21.37 33.24 -32.69
C ARG A 53 22.30 33.78 -31.64
N HIS A 54 23.47 34.26 -32.06
CA HIS A 54 24.36 35.04 -31.22
C HIS A 54 24.09 36.53 -31.45
N VAL A 55 23.55 37.21 -30.43
CA VAL A 55 23.18 38.62 -30.53
C VAL A 55 24.21 39.46 -29.78
N THR A 56 25.07 40.16 -30.52
CA THR A 56 26.09 41.05 -29.96
C THR A 56 25.63 42.51 -30.09
N LYS A 57 25.89 43.31 -29.05
CA LYS A 57 25.67 44.76 -29.07
C LYS A 57 26.97 45.43 -29.50
N GLN A 58 27.00 46.04 -30.68
CA GLN A 58 28.15 46.81 -31.13
C GLN A 58 27.94 48.31 -30.88
N PRO A 59 28.86 48.99 -30.17
CA PRO A 59 28.79 50.45 -30.03
C PRO A 59 29.14 51.19 -31.34
N ARG A 60 29.96 50.61 -32.22
CA ARG A 60 30.38 51.22 -33.50
C ARG A 60 29.28 51.19 -34.58
N ALA A 61 28.44 50.16 -34.59
CA ALA A 61 27.30 50.05 -35.50
C ALA A 61 26.16 51.03 -35.16
N ALA A 62 26.02 51.44 -33.90
CA ALA A 62 25.07 52.48 -33.49
C ALA A 62 25.38 53.85 -34.11
N ALA A 63 26.67 54.18 -34.29
CA ALA A 63 27.11 55.41 -34.96
C ALA A 63 26.86 55.39 -36.48
N ALA A 64 27.09 54.23 -37.13
CA ALA A 64 26.79 54.05 -38.56
C ALA A 64 25.28 53.99 -38.84
N ALA A 65 24.49 53.39 -37.92
CA ALA A 65 23.03 53.37 -37.99
C ALA A 65 22.41 54.75 -37.79
N ALA A 66 22.98 55.58 -36.91
CA ALA A 66 22.59 56.99 -36.75
C ALA A 66 22.86 57.80 -38.02
N ALA A 67 23.98 57.54 -38.72
CA ALA A 67 24.29 58.15 -40.01
C ALA A 67 23.35 57.68 -41.14
N ALA A 68 22.95 56.40 -41.16
CA ALA A 68 21.99 55.86 -42.12
C ALA A 68 20.54 56.28 -41.85
N ALA A 69 20.17 56.53 -40.58
CA ALA A 69 18.86 57.06 -40.20
C ALA A 69 18.64 58.50 -40.71
N ALA A 70 19.70 59.30 -40.83
CA ALA A 70 19.66 60.62 -41.45
C ALA A 70 19.40 60.59 -42.96
N ALA A 71 19.57 59.43 -43.62
CA ALA A 71 19.36 59.21 -45.05
C ALA A 71 17.98 58.61 -45.40
N GLY A 72 17.00 58.63 -44.47
CA GLY A 72 15.59 58.35 -44.78
C GLY A 72 15.19 56.87 -44.93
N GLY A 73 16.04 55.91 -44.55
CA GLY A 73 15.71 54.47 -44.58
C GLY A 73 15.04 54.00 -43.28
N GLY A 74 13.80 53.52 -43.34
CA GLY A 74 13.01 52.99 -42.21
C GLY A 74 13.53 51.72 -41.50
N ALA A 75 14.79 51.33 -41.71
CA ALA A 75 15.42 50.13 -41.13
C ALA A 75 16.36 50.44 -39.92
N ALA A 76 16.25 51.62 -39.31
CA ALA A 76 17.25 52.14 -38.37
C ALA A 76 17.27 51.46 -36.97
N ALA A 77 16.19 50.83 -36.51
CA ALA A 77 16.15 50.23 -35.17
C ALA A 77 16.83 48.83 -35.10
N ALA A 78 16.98 48.13 -36.23
CA ALA A 78 17.55 46.78 -36.27
C ALA A 78 19.09 46.78 -36.34
N ALA A 79 19.72 47.89 -36.74
CA ALA A 79 21.17 47.96 -37.00
C ALA A 79 22.05 48.06 -35.73
N ALA A 80 21.47 48.22 -34.53
CA ALA A 80 22.22 48.29 -33.28
C ALA A 80 22.62 46.91 -32.70
N GLN A 81 22.04 45.83 -33.22
CA GLN A 81 22.29 44.45 -32.77
C GLN A 81 22.74 43.61 -33.96
N GLN A 82 23.94 43.04 -33.88
CA GLN A 82 24.39 42.07 -34.86
C GLN A 82 23.92 40.68 -34.43
N GLU A 83 23.06 40.06 -35.23
CA GLU A 83 22.62 38.67 -35.02
C GLU A 83 23.41 37.74 -35.97
N GLU A 84 24.20 36.82 -35.41
CA GLU A 84 24.87 35.74 -36.17
C GLU A 84 24.06 34.44 -35.99
N ASP A 85 23.61 33.83 -37.09
CA ASP A 85 22.96 32.52 -37.10
C ASP A 85 24.00 31.39 -36.92
N LEU A 86 23.92 30.69 -35.78
CA LEU A 86 24.79 29.56 -35.44
C LEU A 86 24.23 28.25 -36.01
N HIS A 87 24.64 27.93 -37.24
CA HIS A 87 24.34 26.65 -37.88
C HIS A 87 25.30 25.53 -37.41
N PRO A 88 24.94 24.23 -37.54
CA PRO A 88 25.71 23.12 -36.97
C PRO A 88 27.19 23.08 -37.38
N LEU A 89 27.53 23.39 -38.64
CA LEU A 89 28.91 23.42 -39.13
C LEU A 89 29.75 24.50 -38.42
N ARG A 90 29.19 25.71 -38.28
CA ARG A 90 29.83 26.80 -37.53
C ARG A 90 30.05 26.42 -36.06
N VAL A 91 29.03 25.85 -35.42
CA VAL A 91 29.12 25.40 -34.02
C VAL A 91 30.18 24.30 -33.87
N GLN A 92 30.29 23.39 -34.83
CA GLN A 92 31.32 22.34 -34.82
C GLN A 92 32.73 22.92 -34.80
N GLN A 93 33.01 23.88 -35.69
CA GLN A 93 34.32 24.54 -35.76
C GLN A 93 34.66 25.26 -34.45
N LEU A 94 33.66 25.85 -33.80
CA LEU A 94 33.84 26.49 -32.49
C LEU A 94 34.13 25.47 -31.38
N LEU A 95 33.39 24.36 -31.32
CA LEU A 95 33.57 23.32 -30.30
C LEU A 95 34.88 22.54 -30.47
N GLN A 96 35.44 22.46 -31.68
CA GLN A 96 36.76 21.85 -31.93
C GLN A 96 37.92 22.73 -31.44
N ARG A 97 37.72 24.05 -31.33
CA ARG A 97 38.73 25.00 -30.84
C ARG A 97 38.78 25.11 -29.32
N LEU A 98 37.95 24.36 -28.59
CA LEU A 98 37.89 24.39 -27.12
C LEU A 98 39.14 23.71 -26.53
N ARG A 99 39.73 24.31 -25.48
CA ARG A 99 40.90 23.75 -24.81
C ARG A 99 40.49 22.57 -23.90
N PRO A 100 41.36 21.56 -23.70
CA PRO A 100 41.06 20.42 -22.82
C PRO A 100 40.73 20.81 -21.38
N GLY A 101 41.45 21.79 -20.81
CA GLY A 101 41.17 22.27 -19.45
C GLY A 101 39.79 22.91 -19.29
N ASP A 102 39.30 23.62 -20.32
CA ASP A 102 37.94 24.19 -20.30
C ASP A 102 36.86 23.09 -20.45
N CYS A 103 37.20 21.98 -21.11
CA CYS A 103 36.31 20.81 -21.24
C CYS A 103 36.10 20.11 -19.89
N GLU A 104 37.13 20.02 -19.04
CA GLU A 104 37.01 19.50 -17.68
C GLU A 104 36.11 20.37 -16.80
N VAL A 105 36.22 21.69 -16.91
CA VAL A 105 35.35 22.64 -16.19
C VAL A 105 33.88 22.47 -16.59
N LEU A 106 33.63 22.18 -17.87
CA LEU A 106 32.28 21.92 -18.40
C LEU A 106 31.79 20.48 -18.13
N ASP A 107 32.62 19.59 -17.56
CA ASP A 107 32.34 18.16 -17.34
C ASP A 107 31.99 17.43 -18.66
N VAL A 108 32.65 17.78 -19.77
CA VAL A 108 32.45 17.19 -21.11
C VAL A 108 33.77 16.68 -21.68
N VAL A 109 33.80 15.45 -22.19
CA VAL A 109 35.05 14.85 -22.74
C VAL A 109 35.35 15.33 -24.17
N SER A 110 34.35 15.39 -25.05
CA SER A 110 34.53 15.81 -26.45
C SER A 110 33.27 16.55 -26.93
N PRO A 111 33.24 17.88 -26.82
CA PRO A 111 32.01 18.66 -27.05
C PRO A 111 31.53 18.60 -28.50
N TRP A 112 32.43 18.52 -29.48
CA TRP A 112 32.04 18.43 -30.89
C TRP A 112 31.28 17.14 -31.24
N LYS A 113 31.43 16.05 -30.46
CA LYS A 113 30.69 14.79 -30.64
C LYS A 113 29.21 14.88 -30.27
N LEU A 114 28.77 15.99 -29.67
CA LEU A 114 27.35 16.28 -29.44
C LEU A 114 26.61 16.58 -30.75
N LEU A 115 27.33 16.96 -31.81
CA LEU A 115 26.77 17.14 -33.15
C LEU A 115 26.82 15.82 -33.91
N LEU A 116 25.66 15.33 -34.32
CA LEU A 116 25.51 14.06 -35.01
C LEU A 116 26.00 14.19 -36.46
N GLN A 117 27.21 13.70 -36.74
CA GLN A 117 27.72 13.55 -38.12
C GLN A 117 27.36 12.20 -38.74
N GLN A 118 27.27 11.17 -37.90
CA GLN A 118 26.92 9.81 -38.26
C GLN A 118 25.76 9.37 -37.38
N LEU A 119 24.71 8.81 -38.00
CA LEU A 119 23.54 8.31 -37.30
C LEU A 119 23.61 6.78 -37.23
N PRO A 120 23.78 6.17 -36.05
CA PRO A 120 23.76 4.72 -35.93
C PRO A 120 22.35 4.18 -36.21
N VAL A 121 22.26 3.21 -37.12
CA VAL A 121 21.01 2.55 -37.49
C VAL A 121 20.73 1.39 -36.53
N PRO A 122 19.55 1.30 -35.90
CA PRO A 122 19.21 0.19 -35.03
C PRO A 122 19.08 -1.14 -35.81
N PRO A 123 19.57 -2.26 -35.26
CA PRO A 123 19.40 -3.59 -35.89
C PRO A 123 17.93 -4.00 -35.99
N ASN A 124 17.64 -4.93 -36.90
CA ASN A 124 16.27 -5.38 -37.21
C ASN A 124 15.52 -5.94 -35.98
N CYS A 125 16.23 -6.51 -35.01
CA CYS A 125 15.61 -7.01 -33.77
C CYS A 125 14.96 -5.91 -32.90
N LEU A 126 15.33 -4.64 -33.09
CA LEU A 126 14.71 -3.48 -32.42
C LEU A 126 13.55 -2.87 -33.21
N ARG A 127 13.43 -3.23 -34.49
CA ARG A 127 12.44 -2.74 -35.46
C ARG A 127 11.81 -3.92 -36.22
N PRO A 128 11.15 -4.85 -35.51
CA PRO A 128 10.58 -6.04 -36.15
C PRO A 128 9.46 -5.65 -37.10
N SER A 129 9.41 -6.30 -38.27
CA SER A 129 8.28 -6.22 -39.19
C SER A 129 7.05 -6.87 -38.56
N VAL A 130 5.89 -6.22 -38.66
CA VAL A 130 4.62 -6.71 -38.14
C VAL A 130 3.81 -7.32 -39.28
N SER A 131 3.60 -8.63 -39.26
CA SER A 131 2.75 -9.31 -40.24
C SER A 131 1.29 -8.87 -40.09
N VAL A 132 0.67 -8.40 -41.16
CA VAL A 132 -0.76 -8.07 -41.20
C VAL A 132 -1.47 -9.11 -42.06
N GLY A 133 -1.78 -10.26 -41.46
CA GLY A 133 -2.44 -11.38 -42.13
C GLY A 133 -1.65 -11.94 -43.32
N GLU A 134 -2.38 -12.44 -44.33
CA GLU A 134 -1.78 -13.00 -45.57
C GLU A 134 -1.34 -11.93 -46.58
N GLN A 135 -1.66 -10.66 -46.35
CA GLN A 135 -1.42 -9.56 -47.30
C GLN A 135 -0.01 -8.92 -47.19
N GLY A 136 0.86 -9.44 -46.32
CA GLY A 136 2.26 -9.03 -46.20
C GLY A 136 2.65 -8.53 -44.80
N SER A 137 3.78 -7.85 -44.72
CA SER A 137 4.32 -7.29 -43.47
C SER A 137 4.39 -5.77 -43.53
N ASN A 138 3.90 -5.12 -42.48
CA ASN A 138 4.12 -3.70 -42.24
C ASN A 138 5.47 -3.49 -41.57
N GLU A 139 6.19 -2.48 -42.03
CA GLU A 139 7.44 -2.05 -41.43
C GLU A 139 7.21 -1.26 -40.13
N ASP A 140 8.22 -1.30 -39.25
CA ASP A 140 8.21 -0.54 -38.00
C ASP A 140 8.38 0.97 -38.26
N ASP A 141 7.76 1.81 -37.44
CA ASP A 141 7.85 3.28 -37.53
C ASP A 141 9.30 3.79 -37.66
N LEU A 142 10.27 3.17 -36.97
CA LEU A 142 11.67 3.55 -37.06
C LEU A 142 12.22 3.29 -38.46
N THR A 143 11.83 2.19 -39.10
CA THR A 143 12.23 1.86 -40.48
C THR A 143 11.71 2.92 -41.44
N CYS A 144 10.45 3.33 -41.32
CA CYS A 144 9.85 4.36 -42.17
C CYS A 144 10.59 5.71 -42.06
N VAL A 145 10.83 6.19 -40.83
CA VAL A 145 11.57 7.45 -40.61
C VAL A 145 13.01 7.35 -41.09
N LEU A 146 13.66 6.20 -40.95
CA LEU A 146 15.03 5.99 -41.45
C LEU A 146 15.09 6.00 -42.98
N ALA A 147 14.09 5.44 -43.66
CA ALA A 147 13.99 5.51 -45.11
C ALA A 147 13.89 6.96 -45.61
N GLU A 148 13.02 7.77 -44.99
CA GLU A 148 12.89 9.20 -45.30
C GLU A 148 14.21 9.96 -45.07
N ILE A 149 14.93 9.67 -43.98
CA ILE A 149 16.25 10.26 -43.70
C ILE A 149 17.27 9.92 -44.80
N VAL A 150 17.25 8.69 -45.32
CA VAL A 150 18.15 8.27 -46.39
C VAL A 150 17.80 8.97 -47.71
N GLU A 151 16.52 9.09 -48.03
CA GLU A 151 16.03 9.81 -49.21
C GLU A 151 16.42 11.28 -49.20
N ILE A 152 16.20 11.99 -48.08
CA ILE A 152 16.58 13.40 -47.92
C ILE A 152 18.11 13.57 -48.02
N ASN A 153 18.89 12.66 -47.45
CA ASN A 153 20.35 12.69 -47.59
C ASN A 153 20.79 12.47 -49.05
N GLY A 154 20.12 11.60 -49.79
CA GLY A 154 20.36 11.39 -51.22
C GLY A 154 20.07 12.67 -52.03
N ALA A 155 18.93 13.31 -51.77
CA ALA A 155 18.53 14.56 -52.41
C ALA A 155 19.51 15.71 -52.09
N LEU A 156 19.96 15.85 -50.84
CA LEU A 156 20.95 16.85 -50.44
C LEU A 156 22.30 16.66 -51.15
N ARG A 157 22.78 15.41 -51.28
CA ARG A 157 24.02 15.11 -52.02
C ARG A 157 23.87 15.43 -53.50
N GLY A 158 22.74 15.07 -54.11
CA GLY A 158 22.47 15.38 -55.52
C GLY A 158 22.44 16.88 -55.79
N LEU A 159 21.76 17.64 -54.93
CA LEU A 159 21.66 19.10 -55.07
C LEU A 159 23.01 19.81 -54.86
N ALA A 160 23.84 19.31 -53.93
CA ALA A 160 25.19 19.81 -53.72
C ALA A 160 26.11 19.54 -54.93
N ALA A 161 26.01 18.36 -55.55
CA ALA A 161 26.79 18.02 -56.73
C ALA A 161 26.35 18.81 -57.98
N ALA A 162 25.04 19.09 -58.11
CA ALA A 162 24.47 19.83 -59.23
C ALA A 162 24.62 21.37 -59.12
N GLY A 163 25.11 21.88 -57.99
CA GLY A 163 25.25 23.32 -57.76
C GLY A 163 23.91 24.07 -57.63
N GLY A 164 22.91 23.44 -56.99
CA GLY A 164 21.56 24.00 -56.86
C GLY A 164 21.47 25.27 -56.00
N PRO A 165 20.32 25.96 -56.04
CA PRO A 165 20.14 27.22 -55.33
C PRO A 165 20.25 27.06 -53.80
N PRO A 166 20.89 28.00 -53.10
CA PRO A 166 21.20 27.87 -51.66
C PRO A 166 19.94 27.81 -50.78
N GLY A 167 18.84 28.47 -51.18
CA GLY A 167 17.57 28.42 -50.44
C GLY A 167 16.98 27.00 -50.37
N GLN A 168 17.04 26.25 -51.47
CA GLN A 168 16.53 24.88 -51.52
C GLN A 168 17.39 23.92 -50.69
N PHE A 169 18.72 24.13 -50.69
CA PHE A 169 19.65 23.37 -49.85
C PHE A 169 19.35 23.56 -48.36
N VAL A 170 19.15 24.80 -47.92
CA VAL A 170 18.81 25.11 -46.52
C VAL A 170 17.47 24.51 -46.12
N GLY A 171 16.45 24.55 -46.99
CA GLY A 171 15.15 23.93 -46.71
C GLY A 171 15.22 22.41 -46.53
N LEU A 172 15.94 21.69 -47.40
CA LEU A 172 16.16 20.25 -47.25
C LEU A 172 16.98 19.92 -46.00
N TRP A 173 17.95 20.77 -45.64
CA TRP A 173 18.75 20.62 -44.44
C TRP A 173 17.91 20.75 -43.17
N GLU A 174 16.99 21.72 -43.12
CA GLU A 174 16.04 21.90 -42.01
C GLU A 174 15.06 20.71 -41.92
N LEU A 175 14.61 20.17 -43.05
CA LEU A 175 13.80 18.96 -43.10
C LEU A 175 14.55 17.74 -42.54
N LEU A 176 15.84 17.57 -42.88
CA LEU A 176 16.68 16.50 -42.31
C LEU A 176 16.76 16.61 -40.78
N GLN A 177 16.93 17.82 -40.25
CA GLN A 177 16.95 18.05 -38.80
C GLN A 177 15.62 17.70 -38.14
N LEU A 178 14.50 18.01 -38.79
CA LEU A 178 13.17 17.65 -38.32
C LEU A 178 13.00 16.12 -38.24
N GLN A 179 13.39 15.40 -39.29
CA GLN A 179 13.26 13.93 -39.35
C GLN A 179 14.15 13.20 -38.34
N VAL A 180 15.39 13.65 -38.17
CA VAL A 180 16.28 13.12 -37.11
C VAL A 180 15.70 13.42 -35.72
N THR A 181 15.06 14.58 -35.53
CA THR A 181 14.38 14.91 -34.27
C THR A 181 13.17 14.00 -34.03
N LEU A 182 12.38 13.70 -35.06
CA LEU A 182 11.26 12.77 -35.01
C LEU A 182 11.71 11.36 -34.60
N LEU A 183 12.81 10.85 -35.18
CA LEU A 183 13.40 9.55 -34.85
C LEU A 183 13.75 9.45 -33.35
N LEU A 184 14.38 10.49 -32.80
CA LEU A 184 14.81 10.53 -31.41
C LEU A 184 13.63 10.74 -30.44
N ASN A 185 12.77 11.71 -30.75
CA ASN A 185 11.69 12.15 -29.89
C ASN A 185 10.51 12.74 -30.68
N SER A 186 9.51 11.90 -30.99
CA SER A 186 8.33 12.33 -31.74
C SER A 186 7.39 13.27 -30.97
N GLU A 187 7.50 13.33 -29.64
CA GLU A 187 6.78 14.28 -28.78
C GLU A 187 7.51 15.62 -28.59
N ALA A 188 8.59 15.89 -29.34
CA ALA A 188 9.20 17.21 -29.32
C ALA A 188 8.16 18.27 -29.77
N PRO A 189 7.97 19.39 -29.05
CA PRO A 189 6.92 20.37 -29.35
C PRO A 189 6.93 20.88 -30.80
N ALA A 190 8.13 21.06 -31.36
CA ALA A 190 8.31 21.52 -32.73
C ALA A 190 7.91 20.46 -33.78
N VAL A 191 8.11 19.17 -33.49
CA VAL A 191 7.70 18.05 -34.36
C VAL A 191 6.17 17.92 -34.34
N GLN A 192 5.55 17.98 -33.17
CA GLN A 192 4.09 17.87 -33.03
C GLN A 192 3.35 19.00 -33.77
N GLN A 193 3.91 20.20 -33.79
CA GLN A 193 3.30 21.36 -34.45
C GLN A 193 3.50 21.37 -35.97
N LEU A 194 4.63 20.87 -36.48
CA LEU A 194 4.95 20.86 -37.90
C LEU A 194 4.39 19.62 -38.61
N VAL A 195 4.49 18.44 -38.00
CA VAL A 195 3.97 17.19 -38.56
C VAL A 195 2.46 17.07 -38.30
N GLY A 196 1.99 17.47 -37.13
CA GLY A 196 0.57 17.39 -36.75
C GLY A 196 -0.35 18.39 -37.47
N ARG A 197 0.19 19.38 -38.20
CA ARG A 197 -0.60 20.31 -39.03
C ARG A 197 -0.81 19.83 -40.46
N SER A 198 0.07 18.97 -40.99
CA SER A 198 -0.04 18.43 -42.35
C SER A 198 -0.96 17.20 -42.46
N SER A 199 -1.34 16.60 -41.33
CA SER A 199 -2.17 15.39 -41.29
C SER A 199 -3.55 15.68 -40.71
N SER A 200 -4.45 16.22 -41.54
CA SER A 200 -5.90 16.32 -41.27
C SER A 200 -6.64 14.98 -41.45
N SER A 201 -5.94 13.89 -41.77
CA SER A 201 -6.50 12.54 -41.77
C SER A 201 -6.35 11.90 -40.39
N SER A 202 -7.45 11.39 -39.86
CA SER A 202 -7.63 10.82 -38.52
C SER A 202 -6.84 9.53 -38.23
N SER A 203 -5.85 9.14 -39.05
CA SER A 203 -5.18 7.83 -38.98
C SER A 203 -3.66 7.82 -38.79
N SER A 204 -2.95 8.95 -38.82
CA SER A 204 -1.48 8.94 -38.60
C SER A 204 -1.10 9.68 -37.33
N ARG A 205 -1.07 8.98 -36.19
CA ARG A 205 -0.22 9.44 -35.07
C ARG A 205 1.20 9.49 -35.62
N ALA A 206 1.92 10.59 -35.38
CA ALA A 206 3.36 10.64 -35.58
C ALA A 206 3.99 9.38 -34.95
N GLY A 207 4.75 8.61 -35.73
CA GLY A 207 5.30 7.31 -35.34
C GLY A 207 6.06 7.36 -34.00
N ARG A 208 6.18 6.23 -33.32
CA ARG A 208 6.84 6.14 -32.01
C ARG A 208 8.36 6.16 -32.15
N GLY A 209 8.95 7.33 -31.90
CA GLY A 209 10.41 7.51 -31.78
C GLY A 209 11.03 6.76 -30.59
N LEU A 210 12.37 6.82 -30.49
CA LEU A 210 13.15 6.09 -29.49
C LEU A 210 12.78 6.48 -28.05
N CYS A 211 12.58 7.77 -27.77
CA CYS A 211 12.18 8.25 -26.44
C CYS A 211 10.83 7.67 -25.99
N GLN A 212 9.86 7.57 -26.89
CA GLN A 212 8.50 7.06 -26.63
C GLN A 212 8.51 5.55 -26.36
N ARG A 213 9.48 4.81 -26.90
CA ARG A 213 9.67 3.38 -26.60
C ARG A 213 10.30 3.15 -25.22
N LEU A 214 11.11 4.08 -24.73
CA LEU A 214 11.76 3.99 -23.42
C LEU A 214 10.89 4.52 -22.27
N LYS A 215 10.18 5.64 -22.50
CA LYS A 215 9.38 6.36 -21.50
C LYS A 215 7.93 5.85 -21.46
N GLY A 216 7.17 6.29 -20.45
CA GLY A 216 5.74 5.96 -20.32
C GLY A 216 5.46 4.64 -19.59
N LYS A 217 4.18 4.31 -19.40
CA LYS A 217 3.73 3.10 -18.67
C LYS A 217 4.12 1.82 -19.41
N GLU A 218 3.98 1.83 -20.73
CA GLU A 218 4.33 0.73 -21.64
C GLU A 218 5.77 0.81 -22.16
N GLY A 219 6.54 1.81 -21.72
CA GLY A 219 7.94 1.95 -22.09
C GLY A 219 8.80 0.85 -21.46
N ARG A 220 9.95 0.56 -22.07
CA ARG A 220 10.83 -0.56 -21.68
C ARG A 220 11.20 -0.57 -20.19
N PHE A 221 11.50 0.58 -19.59
CA PHE A 221 11.88 0.65 -18.17
C PHE A 221 10.77 0.17 -17.22
N ARG A 222 9.50 0.44 -17.55
CA ARG A 222 8.35 0.12 -16.71
C ARG A 222 7.67 -1.19 -17.08
N GLY A 223 7.44 -1.41 -18.37
CA GLY A 223 6.65 -2.54 -18.89
C GLY A 223 7.44 -3.82 -19.15
N ASN A 224 8.78 -3.74 -19.24
CA ASN A 224 9.61 -4.91 -19.57
C ASN A 224 10.73 -5.17 -18.54
N LEU A 225 11.36 -4.12 -18.00
CA LEU A 225 12.47 -4.26 -17.05
C LEU A 225 12.00 -4.35 -15.61
N SER A 226 11.28 -3.33 -15.11
CA SER A 226 10.82 -3.32 -13.71
C SER A 226 9.67 -4.28 -13.45
N GLY A 227 8.83 -4.53 -14.46
CA GLY A 227 7.77 -5.52 -14.44
C GLY A 227 7.77 -6.23 -15.78
N LYS A 228 7.54 -7.54 -15.75
CA LYS A 228 7.40 -8.38 -16.94
C LYS A 228 6.38 -9.48 -16.67
N ARG A 229 5.81 -10.02 -17.74
CA ARG A 229 5.08 -11.29 -17.66
C ARG A 229 6.09 -12.40 -17.38
N VAL A 230 5.70 -13.33 -16.53
CA VAL A 230 6.53 -14.46 -16.09
C VAL A 230 5.78 -15.75 -16.42
N ASP A 231 6.52 -16.79 -16.77
CA ASP A 231 5.99 -18.13 -16.99
C ASP A 231 5.79 -18.86 -15.64
N PHE A 232 5.26 -20.08 -15.68
CA PHE A 232 4.97 -20.91 -14.49
C PHE A 232 4.06 -20.20 -13.47
N SER A 233 3.09 -19.46 -13.98
CA SER A 233 2.04 -18.81 -13.20
C SER A 233 0.65 -19.29 -13.60
N GLY A 234 -0.25 -19.39 -12.63
CA GLY A 234 -1.68 -19.64 -12.83
C GLY A 234 -2.52 -18.53 -12.21
N ARG A 235 -3.76 -18.39 -12.67
CA ARG A 235 -4.76 -17.47 -12.10
C ARG A 235 -6.13 -18.13 -12.20
N THR A 236 -6.89 -18.09 -11.11
CA THR A 236 -8.28 -18.56 -11.07
C THR A 236 -8.99 -17.94 -9.87
N VAL A 237 -10.31 -18.11 -9.82
CA VAL A 237 -11.18 -17.67 -8.73
C VAL A 237 -10.82 -18.39 -7.43
N ILE A 238 -10.91 -17.68 -6.30
CA ILE A 238 -10.69 -18.23 -4.98
C ILE A 238 -12.00 -18.69 -4.31
N SER A 239 -11.89 -19.70 -3.44
CA SER A 239 -13.01 -20.17 -2.62
C SER A 239 -12.52 -20.55 -1.22
N PRO A 240 -13.35 -20.41 -0.17
CA PRO A 240 -12.96 -20.74 1.19
C PRO A 240 -12.81 -22.25 1.40
N ASP A 241 -11.86 -22.66 2.24
CA ASP A 241 -11.80 -24.02 2.79
C ASP A 241 -11.19 -24.02 4.21
N PRO A 242 -12.01 -24.13 5.27
CA PRO A 242 -11.54 -24.07 6.65
C PRO A 242 -10.84 -25.36 7.10
N ASN A 243 -10.89 -26.43 6.30
CA ASN A 243 -10.22 -27.71 6.61
C ASN A 243 -8.75 -27.70 6.19
N LEU A 244 -8.35 -26.76 5.34
CA LEU A 244 -6.95 -26.57 5.00
C LEU A 244 -6.22 -25.90 6.17
N GLU A 245 -4.98 -26.32 6.36
CA GLU A 245 -4.09 -25.63 7.27
C GLU A 245 -3.84 -24.19 6.79
N VAL A 246 -3.57 -23.29 7.73
CA VAL A 246 -3.42 -21.85 7.46
C VAL A 246 -2.29 -21.54 6.45
N TYR A 247 -1.30 -22.43 6.34
CA TYR A 247 -0.17 -22.32 5.41
C TYR A 247 -0.30 -23.20 4.16
N GLU A 248 -1.46 -23.84 3.95
CA GLU A 248 -1.77 -24.64 2.77
C GLU A 248 -2.67 -23.89 1.79
N VAL A 249 -2.48 -24.17 0.50
CA VAL A 249 -3.37 -23.71 -0.58
C VAL A 249 -3.77 -24.89 -1.45
N ALA A 250 -5.07 -25.07 -1.66
CA ALA A 250 -5.57 -26.06 -2.58
C ALA A 250 -5.34 -25.60 -4.02
N VAL A 251 -4.62 -26.40 -4.80
CA VAL A 251 -4.35 -26.18 -6.22
C VAL A 251 -5.19 -27.16 -7.03
N PRO A 252 -5.99 -26.69 -8.00
CA PRO A 252 -6.72 -27.57 -8.90
C PRO A 252 -5.81 -28.56 -9.63
N GLU A 253 -6.22 -29.82 -9.71
CA GLU A 253 -5.47 -30.86 -10.43
C GLU A 253 -5.13 -30.47 -11.88
N TRP A 254 -6.06 -29.79 -12.57
CA TRP A 254 -5.84 -29.28 -13.93
C TRP A 254 -4.67 -28.27 -14.01
N MET A 255 -4.52 -27.44 -12.98
CA MET A 255 -3.42 -26.47 -12.87
C MET A 255 -2.13 -27.16 -12.46
N ALA A 256 -2.20 -28.10 -11.52
CA ALA A 256 -1.06 -28.88 -11.03
C ALA A 256 -0.38 -29.72 -12.14
N ARG A 257 -1.15 -30.21 -13.13
CA ARG A 257 -0.61 -30.91 -14.30
C ARG A 257 0.16 -30.01 -15.28
N ARG A 258 -0.19 -28.72 -15.36
CA ARG A 258 0.47 -27.76 -16.27
C ARG A 258 1.67 -27.08 -15.63
N LEU A 259 1.59 -26.78 -14.35
CA LEU A 259 2.68 -26.17 -13.61
C LEU A 259 3.67 -27.26 -13.19
N THR A 260 4.79 -27.33 -13.89
CA THR A 260 5.85 -28.29 -13.61
C THR A 260 6.94 -27.70 -12.71
N PHE A 261 7.65 -28.60 -12.04
CA PHE A 261 8.84 -28.28 -11.26
C PHE A 261 10.00 -29.17 -11.73
N PRO A 262 11.17 -28.60 -12.10
CA PRO A 262 12.35 -29.37 -12.48
C PRO A 262 13.00 -29.97 -11.22
N GLU A 263 12.81 -31.27 -11.02
CA GLU A 263 13.46 -32.00 -9.94
C GLU A 263 14.64 -32.81 -10.50
N THR A 264 15.85 -32.52 -10.00
CA THR A 264 17.04 -33.30 -10.33
C THR A 264 16.96 -34.67 -9.65
N VAL A 265 17.21 -35.72 -10.42
CA VAL A 265 17.18 -37.10 -9.95
C VAL A 265 18.33 -37.33 -8.98
N CYS A 266 17.99 -37.67 -7.74
CA CYS A 266 18.92 -38.14 -6.72
C CYS A 266 18.54 -39.56 -6.30
N PRO A 267 19.42 -40.31 -5.61
CA PRO A 267 19.11 -41.68 -5.19
C PRO A 267 17.81 -41.81 -4.39
N LEU A 268 17.48 -40.78 -3.60
CA LEU A 268 16.25 -40.71 -2.79
C LEU A 268 14.99 -40.43 -3.64
N SER A 269 15.09 -39.59 -4.68
CA SER A 269 13.95 -39.21 -5.52
C SER A 269 13.76 -40.12 -6.75
N ALA A 270 14.77 -40.92 -7.12
CA ALA A 270 14.78 -41.72 -8.34
C ALA A 270 13.57 -42.63 -8.49
N ALA A 271 13.18 -43.37 -7.43
CA ALA A 271 12.03 -44.26 -7.49
C ALA A 271 10.72 -43.49 -7.78
N GLY A 272 10.51 -42.36 -7.09
CA GLY A 272 9.34 -41.51 -7.28
C GLY A 272 9.29 -40.85 -8.65
N LEU A 273 10.43 -40.38 -9.16
CA LEU A 273 10.53 -39.74 -10.48
C LEU A 273 10.36 -40.76 -11.62
N ARG A 274 10.90 -41.98 -11.51
CA ARG A 274 10.63 -43.05 -12.48
C ARG A 274 9.14 -43.36 -12.57
N ALA A 275 8.45 -43.46 -11.44
CA ALA A 275 6.99 -43.66 -11.42
C ALA A 275 6.22 -42.47 -12.02
N ALA A 276 6.70 -41.23 -11.85
CA ALA A 276 6.10 -40.05 -12.47
C ALA A 276 6.30 -40.04 -14.00
N VAL A 277 7.49 -40.39 -14.48
CA VAL A 277 7.81 -40.52 -15.92
C VAL A 277 6.95 -41.60 -16.59
N GLN A 278 6.76 -42.76 -15.93
CA GLN A 278 5.91 -43.83 -16.44
C GLN A 278 4.44 -43.41 -16.60
N ARG A 279 3.92 -42.62 -15.64
CA ARG A 279 2.56 -42.06 -15.71
C ARG A 279 2.39 -41.05 -16.85
N GLY A 280 3.44 -40.26 -17.15
CA GLY A 280 3.45 -39.29 -18.24
C GLY A 280 2.66 -38.01 -17.93
N CYS A 281 2.29 -37.26 -18.97
CA CYS A 281 1.71 -35.92 -18.84
C CYS A 281 0.23 -35.89 -18.40
N ASP A 282 -0.54 -36.94 -18.69
CA ASP A 282 -2.00 -36.91 -18.54
C ASP A 282 -2.45 -37.26 -17.12
N GLY A 283 -1.74 -38.19 -16.47
CA GLY A 283 -2.04 -38.68 -15.12
C GLY A 283 -1.30 -37.91 -14.04
N TRP A 284 -2.01 -37.41 -13.03
CA TRP A 284 -1.41 -36.86 -11.83
C TRP A 284 -1.21 -37.94 -10.76
N PRO A 285 -0.08 -37.97 -10.02
CA PRO A 285 1.14 -37.17 -10.19
C PRO A 285 2.08 -37.76 -11.25
N GLY A 286 2.34 -37.00 -12.32
CA GLY A 286 3.10 -37.43 -13.50
C GLY A 286 4.24 -36.46 -13.84
N ALA A 287 4.74 -36.53 -15.08
CA ALA A 287 5.80 -35.67 -15.58
C ALA A 287 5.63 -35.35 -17.08
N CYS A 288 6.12 -34.17 -17.48
CA CYS A 288 5.98 -33.68 -18.86
C CYS A 288 7.26 -33.83 -19.69
N TYR A 289 8.41 -33.54 -19.09
CA TYR A 289 9.69 -33.50 -19.80
C TYR A 289 10.80 -34.14 -18.97
N VAL A 290 11.77 -34.72 -19.66
CA VAL A 290 13.03 -35.20 -19.09
C VAL A 290 14.17 -34.52 -19.83
N HIS A 291 15.05 -33.87 -19.08
CA HIS A 291 16.28 -33.27 -19.58
C HIS A 291 17.44 -34.16 -19.19
N LYS A 292 18.15 -34.65 -20.20
CA LYS A 292 19.38 -35.41 -20.01
C LYS A 292 20.55 -34.48 -19.71
N ARG A 293 21.60 -35.03 -19.10
CA ARG A 293 22.87 -34.32 -18.88
C ARG A 293 23.49 -33.79 -20.18
N ASP A 294 23.27 -34.48 -21.29
CA ASP A 294 23.76 -34.10 -22.62
C ASP A 294 23.04 -32.87 -23.22
N GLY A 295 22.04 -32.33 -22.50
CA GLY A 295 21.23 -31.19 -22.94
C GLY A 295 20.03 -31.58 -23.82
N SER A 296 19.87 -32.86 -24.15
CA SER A 296 18.71 -33.32 -24.92
C SER A 296 17.43 -33.25 -24.07
N LYS A 297 16.38 -32.61 -24.62
CA LYS A 297 15.05 -32.54 -24.02
C LYS A 297 14.13 -33.59 -24.63
N CYS A 298 13.64 -34.50 -23.81
CA CYS A 298 12.68 -35.53 -24.18
C CYS A 298 11.26 -35.13 -23.71
N SER A 299 10.30 -35.13 -24.64
CA SER A 299 8.88 -34.89 -24.33
C SER A 299 8.16 -36.22 -24.08
N LEU A 300 7.62 -36.39 -22.87
CA LEU A 300 6.93 -37.62 -22.45
C LEU A 300 5.55 -37.80 -23.08
N ARG A 301 5.09 -36.79 -23.84
CA ARG A 301 3.86 -36.88 -24.63
C ARG A 301 4.00 -37.81 -25.84
N PHE A 302 5.20 -37.84 -26.44
CA PHE A 302 5.47 -38.61 -27.66
C PHE A 302 6.46 -39.76 -27.45
N ALA A 303 7.30 -39.67 -26.41
CA ALA A 303 8.30 -40.69 -26.12
C ALA A 303 7.70 -41.97 -25.50
N ASN A 304 8.40 -43.09 -25.68
CA ASN A 304 8.09 -44.32 -24.97
C ASN A 304 8.47 -44.18 -23.48
N ARG A 305 7.44 -44.01 -22.64
CA ARG A 305 7.57 -43.70 -21.21
C ARG A 305 8.30 -44.76 -20.41
N ARG A 306 8.19 -46.05 -20.80
CA ARG A 306 8.87 -47.16 -20.12
C ARG A 306 10.38 -47.08 -20.30
N LEU A 307 10.82 -46.96 -21.55
CA LEU A 307 12.23 -46.77 -21.89
C LEU A 307 12.79 -45.49 -21.26
N ALA A 308 12.07 -44.37 -21.34
CA ALA A 308 12.51 -43.12 -20.73
C ALA A 308 12.71 -43.22 -19.20
N ALA A 309 11.92 -44.05 -18.51
CA ALA A 309 12.06 -44.28 -17.07
C ALA A 309 13.19 -45.26 -16.73
N GLU A 310 13.40 -46.30 -17.55
CA GLU A 310 14.51 -47.26 -17.39
C GLU A 310 15.87 -46.58 -17.58
N HIS A 311 15.98 -45.75 -18.62
CA HIS A 311 17.18 -44.97 -18.91
C HIS A 311 17.35 -43.76 -17.99
N LEU A 312 16.56 -43.59 -16.92
CA LEU A 312 16.66 -42.42 -16.04
C LEU A 312 17.85 -42.57 -15.08
N GLU A 313 18.80 -41.66 -15.19
CA GLU A 313 20.05 -41.66 -14.43
C GLU A 313 20.09 -40.56 -13.37
N THR A 314 20.95 -40.73 -12.37
CA THR A 314 21.17 -39.71 -11.35
C THR A 314 21.71 -38.44 -12.02
N GLY A 315 21.21 -37.26 -11.66
CA GLY A 315 21.60 -35.98 -12.27
C GLY A 315 20.83 -35.59 -13.54
N ASP A 316 19.99 -36.48 -14.09
CA ASP A 316 18.95 -36.05 -15.04
C ASP A 316 17.95 -35.11 -14.34
N THR A 317 17.29 -34.23 -15.09
CA THR A 317 16.26 -33.33 -14.54
C THR A 317 14.90 -33.68 -15.11
N VAL A 318 13.95 -34.02 -14.23
CA VAL A 318 12.59 -34.37 -14.60
C VAL A 318 11.66 -33.20 -14.27
N GLU A 319 10.96 -32.67 -15.27
CA GLU A 319 9.88 -31.70 -15.07
C GLU A 319 8.61 -32.45 -14.66
N ARG A 320 8.47 -32.72 -13.37
CA ARG A 320 7.30 -33.36 -12.79
C ARG A 320 6.16 -32.37 -12.56
N HIS A 321 4.93 -32.87 -12.50
CA HIS A 321 3.77 -32.08 -12.07
C HIS A 321 3.95 -31.57 -10.63
N LEU A 322 3.21 -30.51 -10.29
CA LEU A 322 3.10 -30.03 -8.92
C LEU A 322 2.50 -31.13 -8.03
N ARG A 323 3.09 -31.36 -6.86
CA ARG A 323 2.63 -32.36 -5.88
C ARG A 323 2.31 -31.71 -4.53
N ASP A 324 1.65 -32.47 -3.67
CA ASP A 324 1.36 -32.04 -2.31
C ASP A 324 2.66 -31.70 -1.56
N GLY A 325 2.65 -30.57 -0.86
CA GLY A 325 3.79 -30.04 -0.12
C GLY A 325 4.77 -29.21 -0.94
N ASP A 326 4.59 -29.05 -2.25
CA ASP A 326 5.41 -28.13 -3.03
C ASP A 326 5.17 -26.67 -2.60
N ILE A 327 6.22 -25.85 -2.71
CA ILE A 327 6.18 -24.46 -2.29
C ILE A 327 5.71 -23.62 -3.46
N VAL A 328 4.66 -22.83 -3.23
CA VAL A 328 4.05 -21.94 -4.22
C VAL A 328 3.90 -20.55 -3.64
N LEU A 329 4.08 -19.53 -4.47
CA LEU A 329 3.83 -18.15 -4.10
C LEU A 329 2.41 -17.78 -4.49
N PHE A 330 1.66 -17.23 -3.54
CA PHE A 330 0.29 -16.82 -3.72
C PHE A 330 0.16 -15.30 -3.58
N ASN A 331 -0.52 -14.67 -4.53
CA ASN A 331 -0.51 -13.21 -4.71
C ASN A 331 -1.90 -12.67 -5.06
N ARG A 332 -2.34 -11.63 -4.34
CA ARG A 332 -3.51 -10.83 -4.72
C ARG A 332 -3.07 -9.52 -5.38
N GLN A 333 -3.66 -9.21 -6.52
CA GLN A 333 -3.53 -7.90 -7.16
C GLN A 333 -4.77 -7.05 -6.81
N PRO A 334 -4.61 -5.78 -6.40
CA PRO A 334 -3.36 -5.02 -6.21
C PRO A 334 -2.62 -5.36 -4.90
N SER A 335 -1.28 -5.34 -4.93
CA SER A 335 -0.45 -5.59 -3.75
C SER A 335 -0.15 -4.29 -3.00
N LEU A 336 -0.74 -4.10 -1.82
CA LEU A 336 -0.59 -2.87 -1.02
C LEU A 336 0.58 -2.94 -0.03
N HIS A 337 0.91 -4.13 0.44
CA HIS A 337 1.97 -4.37 1.41
C HIS A 337 2.66 -5.71 1.15
N ARG A 338 3.79 -5.98 1.83
CA ARG A 338 4.58 -7.21 1.63
C ARG A 338 3.74 -8.48 1.79
N LEU A 339 2.82 -8.52 2.76
CA LEU A 339 1.99 -9.70 3.05
C LEU A 339 0.93 -10.01 1.96
N SER A 340 0.81 -9.18 0.91
CA SER A 340 -0.03 -9.48 -0.26
C SER A 340 0.60 -10.52 -1.18
N LEU A 341 1.84 -10.95 -0.90
CA LEU A 341 2.55 -12.06 -1.53
C LEU A 341 3.14 -12.95 -0.42
N MET A 342 2.68 -14.19 -0.31
CA MET A 342 3.15 -15.16 0.68
C MET A 342 3.38 -16.54 0.06
N ALA A 343 4.23 -17.34 0.70
CA ALA A 343 4.51 -18.71 0.31
C ALA A 343 3.60 -19.69 1.05
N PHE A 344 2.97 -20.59 0.30
CA PHE A 344 2.10 -21.66 0.78
C PHE A 344 2.63 -23.01 0.36
N ARG A 345 2.15 -24.06 1.04
CA ARG A 345 2.29 -25.44 0.59
C ARG A 345 1.11 -25.80 -0.30
N ALA A 346 1.38 -26.28 -1.50
CA ALA A 346 0.34 -26.74 -2.41
C ALA A 346 -0.28 -28.04 -1.89
N LYS A 347 -1.60 -28.16 -2.05
CA LYS A 347 -2.36 -29.38 -1.84
C LYS A 347 -3.27 -29.60 -3.04
N VAL A 348 -3.06 -30.65 -3.80
CA VAL A 348 -3.77 -30.87 -5.06
C VAL A 348 -5.15 -31.41 -4.74
N MET A 349 -6.18 -30.71 -5.23
CA MET A 349 -7.57 -31.08 -5.01
C MET A 349 -8.38 -31.04 -6.31
N ALA A 350 -9.48 -31.78 -6.32
CA ALA A 350 -10.44 -31.75 -7.41
C ALA A 350 -11.18 -30.39 -7.45
N GLY A 351 -11.53 -29.94 -8.66
CA GLY A 351 -12.20 -28.67 -8.90
C GLY A 351 -11.38 -27.76 -9.83
N ARG A 352 -11.73 -26.46 -9.85
CA ARG A 352 -11.10 -25.44 -10.70
C ARG A 352 -10.69 -24.16 -9.97
N THR A 353 -11.07 -24.03 -8.69
CA THR A 353 -10.79 -22.85 -7.86
C THR A 353 -9.59 -23.07 -6.96
N LEU A 354 -8.87 -21.99 -6.64
CA LEU A 354 -7.87 -22.02 -5.57
C LEU A 354 -8.58 -21.93 -4.23
N ARG A 355 -8.16 -22.72 -3.24
CA ARG A 355 -8.78 -22.67 -1.90
C ARG A 355 -7.76 -22.45 -0.82
N PHE A 356 -8.11 -21.69 0.20
CA PHE A 356 -7.26 -21.46 1.36
C PHE A 356 -8.12 -21.09 2.56
N ASN A 357 -7.52 -21.14 3.73
CA ASN A 357 -8.18 -20.86 4.99
C ASN A 357 -8.55 -19.37 5.12
N GLU A 358 -9.77 -19.09 5.58
CA GLU A 358 -10.37 -17.77 5.69
C GLU A 358 -9.63 -16.86 6.69
N SER A 359 -8.88 -17.47 7.62
CA SER A 359 -8.04 -16.73 8.58
C SER A 359 -6.92 -15.93 7.90
N VAL A 360 -6.57 -16.28 6.65
CA VAL A 360 -5.53 -15.61 5.85
C VAL A 360 -6.11 -14.60 4.85
N CYS A 361 -7.44 -14.38 4.84
CA CYS A 361 -8.05 -13.41 3.95
C CYS A 361 -7.63 -11.97 4.25
N SER A 362 -7.41 -11.62 5.52
CA SER A 362 -7.08 -10.25 5.94
C SER A 362 -5.78 -9.70 5.31
N PRO A 363 -4.65 -10.45 5.27
CA PRO A 363 -3.47 -10.03 4.50
C PRO A 363 -3.71 -9.78 3.01
N PHE A 364 -4.59 -10.55 2.37
CA PHE A 364 -4.89 -10.36 0.95
C PHE A 364 -5.98 -9.31 0.72
N ASN A 365 -6.73 -8.94 1.75
CA ASN A 365 -7.96 -8.16 1.66
C ASN A 365 -8.98 -8.80 0.69
N ALA A 366 -9.09 -10.13 0.75
CA ALA A 366 -9.95 -10.95 -0.11
C ALA A 366 -11.29 -11.27 0.58
N ASP A 367 -12.38 -11.35 -0.19
CA ASP A 367 -13.76 -11.48 0.31
C ASP A 367 -14.62 -12.53 -0.43
N PHE A 368 -14.03 -13.36 -1.29
CA PHE A 368 -14.67 -14.51 -1.96
C PHE A 368 -15.93 -14.18 -2.80
N ASP A 369 -16.04 -12.97 -3.34
CA ASP A 369 -17.18 -12.51 -4.14
C ASP A 369 -17.02 -12.73 -5.67
N GLY A 370 -15.99 -13.48 -6.08
CA GLY A 370 -15.55 -13.60 -7.47
C GLY A 370 -14.09 -13.18 -7.69
N ASP A 371 -13.43 -12.76 -6.60
CA ASP A 371 -11.99 -12.49 -6.57
C ASP A 371 -11.14 -13.58 -7.21
N GLU A 372 -10.12 -13.16 -7.96
CA GLU A 372 -9.13 -14.04 -8.57
C GLU A 372 -7.74 -13.75 -8.01
N MET A 373 -6.96 -14.81 -7.78
CA MET A 373 -5.59 -14.68 -7.28
C MET A 373 -4.59 -15.41 -8.18
N ASN A 374 -3.35 -14.91 -8.17
CA ASN A 374 -2.26 -15.48 -8.93
C ASN A 374 -1.47 -16.47 -8.08
N LEU A 375 -1.03 -17.55 -8.71
CA LEU A 375 -0.14 -18.54 -8.14
C LEU A 375 1.12 -18.62 -8.99
N HIS A 376 2.29 -18.63 -8.38
CA HIS A 376 3.59 -18.76 -9.06
C HIS A 376 4.38 -19.91 -8.45
N VAL A 377 5.04 -20.72 -9.28
CA VAL A 377 5.85 -21.86 -8.83
C VAL A 377 7.34 -21.53 -8.98
N PRO A 378 8.08 -21.33 -7.88
CA PRO A 378 9.53 -21.14 -7.93
C PRO A 378 10.23 -22.35 -8.56
N GLN A 379 11.08 -22.12 -9.55
CA GLN A 379 11.69 -23.17 -10.36
C GLN A 379 13.05 -23.66 -9.82
N THR A 380 13.72 -22.88 -8.96
CA THR A 380 15.02 -23.25 -8.37
C THR A 380 14.87 -23.65 -6.90
N GLN A 381 15.74 -24.53 -6.41
CA GLN A 381 15.71 -24.97 -5.00
C GLN A 381 16.03 -23.82 -4.03
N GLU A 382 16.95 -22.93 -4.39
CA GLU A 382 17.28 -21.73 -3.61
C GLU A 382 16.06 -20.83 -3.42
N ALA A 383 15.33 -20.55 -4.51
CA ALA A 383 14.13 -19.72 -4.46
C ALA A 383 13.00 -20.39 -3.64
N ARG A 384 12.88 -21.72 -3.68
CA ARG A 384 11.93 -22.46 -2.83
C ARG A 384 12.29 -22.37 -1.35
N ALA A 385 13.56 -22.53 -1.01
CA ALA A 385 14.04 -22.43 0.36
C ALA A 385 13.85 -21.00 0.90
N GLU A 386 14.21 -19.99 0.12
CA GLU A 386 14.01 -18.58 0.47
C GLU A 386 12.53 -18.26 0.67
N ALA A 387 11.67 -18.68 -0.27
CA ALA A 387 10.23 -18.47 -0.19
C ALA A 387 9.64 -19.11 1.08
N LEU A 388 9.99 -20.36 1.39
CA LEU A 388 9.48 -21.05 2.57
C LEU A 388 9.94 -20.38 3.87
N CYS A 389 11.21 -20.02 3.98
CA CYS A 389 11.76 -19.45 5.21
C CYS A 389 11.32 -18.01 5.45
N LEU A 390 11.35 -17.16 4.42
CA LEU A 390 11.15 -15.71 4.56
C LEU A 390 9.74 -15.24 4.20
N LEU A 391 9.06 -15.91 3.27
CA LEU A 391 7.73 -15.54 2.78
C LEU A 391 6.64 -16.49 3.26
N GLY A 392 6.98 -17.55 4.00
CA GLY A 392 6.03 -18.49 4.56
C GLY A 392 5.01 -17.81 5.48
N VAL A 393 3.76 -18.28 5.45
CA VAL A 393 2.67 -17.75 6.29
C VAL A 393 3.00 -17.82 7.77
N VAL A 394 3.60 -18.94 8.22
CA VAL A 394 3.98 -19.15 9.63
C VAL A 394 5.00 -18.10 10.11
N SER A 395 5.94 -17.70 9.27
CA SER A 395 6.93 -16.66 9.60
C SER A 395 6.35 -15.24 9.57
N ASN A 396 5.16 -15.06 8.99
CA ASN A 396 4.58 -13.76 8.66
C ASN A 396 3.16 -13.58 9.24
N LEU A 397 2.86 -14.19 10.39
CA LEU A 397 1.57 -14.05 11.07
C LEU A 397 1.31 -12.60 11.57
N GLN A 398 2.38 -11.83 11.83
CA GLN A 398 2.33 -10.46 12.33
C GLN A 398 2.61 -9.42 11.23
N THR A 399 2.00 -8.25 11.35
CA THR A 399 2.29 -7.11 10.46
C THR A 399 3.62 -6.43 10.82
N PRO A 400 4.50 -6.14 9.84
CA PRO A 400 5.74 -5.41 10.11
C PRO A 400 5.51 -3.94 10.52
N LYS A 401 4.29 -3.41 10.34
CA LYS A 401 3.95 -2.02 10.66
C LYS A 401 3.89 -1.76 12.17
N ASN A 402 3.18 -2.63 12.88
CA ASN A 402 2.80 -2.44 14.29
C ASN A 402 3.11 -3.66 15.19
N GLY A 403 3.41 -4.84 14.61
CA GLY A 403 3.56 -6.10 15.35
C GLY A 403 2.25 -6.83 15.66
N ASP A 404 1.10 -6.29 15.23
CA ASP A 404 -0.22 -6.91 15.45
C ASP A 404 -0.37 -8.21 14.63
N PRO A 405 -1.04 -9.25 15.16
CA PRO A 405 -1.34 -10.45 14.38
C PRO A 405 -2.33 -10.09 13.26
N LEU A 406 -1.91 -10.26 12.00
CA LEU A 406 -2.76 -9.98 10.84
C LEU A 406 -3.51 -11.23 10.37
N VAL A 407 -2.89 -12.40 10.52
CA VAL A 407 -3.53 -13.71 10.28
C VAL A 407 -4.19 -14.14 11.59
N ALA A 408 -5.50 -13.95 11.68
CA ALA A 408 -6.28 -14.15 12.90
C ALA A 408 -7.70 -14.62 12.56
N ALA A 409 -8.50 -14.92 13.59
CA ALA A 409 -9.88 -15.34 13.39
C ALA A 409 -10.74 -14.21 12.83
N THR A 410 -11.59 -14.54 11.85
CA THR A 410 -12.46 -13.60 11.15
C THR A 410 -13.94 -13.95 11.36
N GLN A 411 -14.81 -12.92 11.34
CA GLN A 411 -16.27 -13.02 11.27
C GLN A 411 -16.89 -14.19 12.05
N ASP A 412 -17.29 -15.27 11.38
CA ASP A 412 -17.99 -16.41 11.96
C ASP A 412 -17.20 -17.07 13.09
N PHE A 413 -15.87 -17.15 12.96
CA PHE A 413 -15.00 -17.69 14.02
C PHE A 413 -15.17 -16.89 15.32
N LEU A 414 -15.30 -15.56 15.23
CA LEU A 414 -15.48 -14.71 16.41
C LEU A 414 -16.86 -14.89 17.06
N SER A 415 -17.93 -14.89 16.25
CA SER A 415 -19.30 -15.12 16.75
C SER A 415 -19.43 -16.50 17.39
N CYS A 416 -18.81 -17.52 16.80
CA CYS A 416 -18.85 -18.90 17.27
C CYS A 416 -18.17 -19.04 18.63
N TRP A 417 -16.93 -18.55 18.74
CA TRP A 417 -16.19 -18.63 19.99
C TRP A 417 -16.83 -17.81 21.10
N TYR A 418 -17.45 -16.67 20.78
CA TYR A 418 -18.22 -15.90 21.74
C TYR A 418 -19.41 -16.69 22.31
N LEU A 419 -20.17 -17.38 21.45
CA LEU A 419 -21.31 -18.21 21.90
C LEU A 419 -20.87 -19.49 22.61
N LEU A 420 -19.83 -20.17 22.12
CA LEU A 420 -19.26 -21.35 22.77
C LEU A 420 -18.77 -21.04 24.18
N THR A 421 -18.14 -19.89 24.37
CA THR A 421 -17.57 -19.50 25.68
C THR A 421 -18.56 -18.80 26.61
N HIS A 422 -19.82 -18.62 26.19
CA HIS A 422 -20.88 -18.10 27.05
C HIS A 422 -21.08 -18.98 28.29
N LYS A 423 -21.47 -18.38 29.43
CA LYS A 423 -21.65 -19.10 30.71
C LYS A 423 -22.73 -20.18 30.65
N ASP A 424 -23.73 -19.96 29.81
CA ASP A 424 -24.90 -20.85 29.69
C ASP A 424 -24.63 -22.08 28.79
N THR A 425 -23.45 -22.14 28.13
CA THR A 425 -23.13 -23.20 27.18
C THR A 425 -22.56 -24.42 27.91
N PHE A 426 -23.44 -25.38 28.21
CA PHE A 426 -23.10 -26.70 28.74
C PHE A 426 -23.19 -27.79 27.67
N LEU A 427 -22.16 -28.62 27.61
CA LEU A 427 -21.99 -29.68 26.61
C LEU A 427 -22.01 -31.03 27.31
N SER A 428 -22.84 -31.96 26.81
CA SER A 428 -22.78 -33.35 27.23
C SER A 428 -21.46 -33.99 26.78
N ARG A 429 -21.06 -35.10 27.42
CA ARG A 429 -19.86 -35.86 27.04
C ARG A 429 -19.81 -36.17 25.54
N LYS A 430 -20.94 -36.54 24.94
CA LYS A 430 -21.04 -36.85 23.50
C LYS A 430 -20.77 -35.62 22.64
N ALA A 431 -21.41 -34.50 22.95
CA ALA A 431 -21.22 -33.25 22.21
C ALA A 431 -19.79 -32.73 22.34
N PHE A 432 -19.24 -32.73 23.57
CA PHE A 432 -17.88 -32.29 23.84
C PHE A 432 -16.83 -33.17 23.14
N ALA A 433 -16.98 -34.49 23.20
CA ALA A 433 -16.10 -35.43 22.50
C ALA A 433 -16.14 -35.26 20.98
N GLN A 434 -17.32 -35.00 20.41
CA GLN A 434 -17.45 -34.73 18.97
C GLN A 434 -16.71 -33.45 18.55
N LEU A 435 -16.78 -32.40 19.37
CA LEU A 435 -16.03 -31.17 19.13
C LEU A 435 -14.51 -31.38 19.29
N CYS A 436 -14.08 -32.16 20.28
CA CYS A 436 -12.67 -32.52 20.45
C CYS A 436 -12.13 -33.33 19.25
N ALA A 437 -12.93 -34.27 18.74
CA ALA A 437 -12.62 -34.99 17.51
C ALA A 437 -12.56 -34.05 16.30
N ALA A 438 -13.35 -32.98 16.30
CA ALA A 438 -13.28 -31.97 15.26
C ALA A 438 -12.01 -31.11 15.32
N CYS A 439 -11.43 -30.90 16.50
CA CYS A 439 -10.22 -30.11 16.70
C CYS A 439 -8.98 -30.73 16.08
N THR A 440 -8.93 -32.06 15.95
CA THR A 440 -7.69 -32.78 15.66
C THR A 440 -7.86 -33.74 14.49
N ASP A 441 -6.74 -34.13 13.89
CA ASP A 441 -6.76 -35.17 12.86
C ASP A 441 -6.87 -36.54 13.56
N ALA A 442 -7.45 -37.54 12.88
CA ALA A 442 -7.79 -38.83 13.47
C ALA A 442 -6.61 -39.57 14.15
N ALA A 443 -5.37 -39.22 13.81
CA ALA A 443 -4.15 -39.81 14.37
C ALA A 443 -3.74 -39.22 15.74
N ALA A 444 -4.27 -38.07 16.13
CA ALA A 444 -3.90 -37.42 17.38
C ALA A 444 -4.78 -37.91 18.54
N ALA A 445 -4.17 -38.47 19.58
CA ALA A 445 -4.91 -38.78 20.80
C ALA A 445 -5.24 -37.48 21.55
N VAL A 446 -6.50 -37.33 21.96
CA VAL A 446 -6.98 -36.16 22.72
C VAL A 446 -7.32 -36.61 24.14
N GLN A 447 -6.79 -35.90 25.14
CA GLN A 447 -7.14 -36.13 26.53
C GLN A 447 -8.29 -35.20 26.93
N LEU A 448 -9.42 -35.79 27.34
CA LEU A 448 -10.56 -35.03 27.83
C LEU A 448 -10.27 -34.47 29.24
N PRO A 449 -10.55 -33.18 29.52
CA PRO A 449 -10.49 -32.63 30.85
C PRO A 449 -11.64 -33.18 31.73
N PRO A 450 -11.51 -33.12 33.07
CA PRO A 450 -12.63 -33.45 33.95
C PRO A 450 -13.85 -32.56 33.67
N PRO A 451 -15.08 -33.09 33.81
CA PRO A 451 -16.29 -32.30 33.61
C PRO A 451 -16.38 -31.17 34.65
N ALA A 452 -16.99 -30.05 34.25
CA ALA A 452 -17.20 -28.91 35.14
C ALA A 452 -18.30 -29.20 36.18
N LEU A 453 -19.33 -29.95 35.79
CA LEU A 453 -20.37 -30.44 36.68
C LEU A 453 -20.35 -31.97 36.67
N LEU A 454 -20.27 -32.58 37.85
CA LEU A 454 -20.27 -34.04 38.01
C LEU A 454 -21.69 -34.59 38.25
N LEU A 455 -22.49 -33.88 39.06
CA LEU A 455 -23.87 -34.21 39.39
C LEU A 455 -24.75 -32.97 39.13
N PRO A 456 -26.01 -33.11 38.67
CA PRO A 456 -26.73 -34.37 38.41
C PRO A 456 -26.33 -35.10 37.11
N GLN A 457 -25.61 -34.44 36.20
CA GLN A 457 -25.09 -35.02 34.96
C GLN A 457 -23.68 -34.50 34.67
N GLU A 458 -22.82 -35.34 34.09
CA GLU A 458 -21.51 -34.92 33.58
C GLU A 458 -21.64 -33.90 32.44
N LEU A 459 -21.34 -32.63 32.74
CA LEU A 459 -21.39 -31.53 31.78
C LEU A 459 -20.06 -30.78 31.74
N TRP A 460 -19.64 -30.44 30.52
CA TRP A 460 -18.47 -29.62 30.22
C TRP A 460 -18.90 -28.22 29.82
N THR A 461 -18.11 -27.21 30.17
CA THR A 461 -18.33 -25.85 29.66
C THR A 461 -17.59 -25.65 28.34
N GLY A 462 -18.10 -24.78 27.47
CA GLY A 462 -17.37 -24.46 26.24
C GLY A 462 -16.02 -23.78 26.46
N LYS A 463 -15.80 -23.17 27.65
CA LYS A 463 -14.49 -22.62 28.05
C LYS A 463 -13.40 -23.69 28.14
N GLN A 464 -13.74 -24.91 28.59
CA GLN A 464 -12.80 -26.03 28.67
C GLN A 464 -12.29 -26.49 27.30
N LEU A 465 -13.01 -26.19 26.22
CA LEU A 465 -12.60 -26.54 24.85
C LEU A 465 -11.32 -25.78 24.44
N LEU A 466 -11.11 -24.56 24.93
CA LEU A 466 -9.89 -23.80 24.64
C LEU A 466 -8.64 -24.53 25.17
N ALA A 467 -8.74 -25.14 26.36
CA ALA A 467 -7.63 -25.90 26.92
C ALA A 467 -7.24 -27.09 26.04
N VAL A 468 -8.23 -27.79 25.49
CA VAL A 468 -8.02 -28.91 24.55
C VAL A 468 -7.41 -28.43 23.23
N LEU A 469 -7.80 -27.25 22.74
CA LEU A 469 -7.24 -26.67 21.51
C LEU A 469 -5.78 -26.29 21.64
N LEU A 470 -5.42 -25.67 22.76
CA LEU A 470 -4.05 -25.26 23.04
C LEU A 470 -3.17 -26.48 23.39
N ARG A 471 -3.73 -27.40 24.19
CA ARG A 471 -3.04 -28.57 24.73
C ARG A 471 -3.91 -29.83 24.55
N PRO A 472 -3.91 -30.45 23.35
CA PRO A 472 -4.65 -31.68 23.11
C PRO A 472 -4.15 -32.86 23.97
N ARG A 473 -2.86 -32.86 24.30
CA ARG A 473 -2.19 -33.84 25.18
C ARG A 473 -1.40 -33.12 26.25
N ARG A 474 -1.28 -33.74 27.44
CA ARG A 474 -0.43 -33.22 28.53
C ARG A 474 1.03 -33.05 28.10
N ASP A 475 1.53 -33.86 27.18
CA ASP A 475 2.93 -33.75 26.73
C ASP A 475 3.18 -32.55 25.80
N THR A 476 2.13 -31.94 25.26
CA THR A 476 2.28 -30.72 24.46
C THR A 476 2.65 -29.56 25.37
N PHE A 477 3.88 -29.05 25.20
CA PHE A 477 4.37 -27.86 25.89
C PHE A 477 3.75 -26.62 25.26
N ALA A 478 2.60 -26.21 25.79
CA ALA A 478 1.94 -24.96 25.47
C ALA A 478 1.46 -24.37 26.79
N VAL A 479 2.21 -23.41 27.34
CA VAL A 479 1.84 -22.71 28.57
C VAL A 479 1.56 -21.27 28.22
N LEU A 480 0.36 -20.82 28.54
CA LEU A 480 -0.11 -19.49 28.23
C LEU A 480 -0.77 -18.86 29.45
N ASN A 481 -0.37 -17.62 29.75
CA ASN A 481 -0.91 -16.82 30.84
C ASN A 481 -1.10 -15.38 30.36
N PHE A 482 -2.33 -14.91 30.29
CA PHE A 482 -2.63 -13.50 30.01
C PHE A 482 -4.03 -13.12 30.49
N GLU A 483 -4.24 -11.82 30.65
CA GLU A 483 -5.52 -11.23 31.01
C GLU A 483 -5.82 -10.09 30.04
N ALA A 484 -7.05 -10.04 29.53
CA ALA A 484 -7.44 -9.05 28.53
C ALA A 484 -8.90 -8.60 28.71
N PRO A 485 -9.18 -7.28 28.74
CA PRO A 485 -10.54 -6.78 28.73
C PRO A 485 -11.14 -6.88 27.32
N GLU A 486 -12.26 -7.56 27.18
CA GLU A 486 -13.03 -7.61 25.93
C GLU A 486 -13.76 -6.30 25.66
N ARG A 487 -14.49 -6.24 24.54
CA ARG A 487 -15.13 -5.00 24.10
C ARG A 487 -16.26 -4.53 25.01
N ASP A 488 -17.04 -5.45 25.57
CA ASP A 488 -18.19 -5.11 26.43
C ASP A 488 -17.79 -4.85 27.89
N PHE A 489 -16.49 -4.89 28.20
CA PHE A 489 -15.96 -4.59 29.53
C PHE A 489 -16.03 -3.09 29.81
N SER A 490 -16.60 -2.73 30.96
CA SER A 490 -16.60 -1.38 31.49
C SER A 490 -16.12 -1.40 32.94
N PRO A 491 -15.12 -0.60 33.34
CA PRO A 491 -14.67 -0.57 34.74
C PRO A 491 -15.78 -0.06 35.67
N ASN A 492 -16.75 0.71 35.16
CA ASN A 492 -17.85 1.26 35.95
C ASN A 492 -18.94 0.23 36.28
N CYS A 493 -18.90 -0.96 35.69
CA CYS A 493 -19.88 -2.02 35.99
C CYS A 493 -19.56 -2.79 37.29
N LEU A 494 -18.45 -2.44 37.95
CA LEU A 494 -17.97 -3.08 39.18
C LEU A 494 -17.75 -2.02 40.27
N LEU A 495 -17.96 -2.45 41.51
CA LEU A 495 -17.48 -1.69 42.67
C LEU A 495 -15.94 -1.68 42.66
N PRO A 496 -15.27 -0.58 43.08
CA PRO A 496 -13.81 -0.46 43.02
C PRO A 496 -13.03 -1.56 43.76
N THR A 497 -13.69 -2.25 44.70
CA THR A 497 -13.13 -3.33 45.53
C THR A 497 -13.21 -4.71 44.88
N VAL A 498 -13.98 -4.86 43.80
CA VAL A 498 -14.25 -6.16 43.17
C VAL A 498 -13.26 -6.41 42.03
N PRO A 499 -12.65 -7.61 41.94
CA PRO A 499 -11.76 -7.95 40.83
C PRO A 499 -12.44 -7.88 39.47
N PHE A 500 -11.71 -7.45 38.43
CA PHE A 500 -12.24 -7.23 37.08
C PHE A 500 -12.88 -8.47 36.43
N PHE A 501 -12.44 -9.67 36.81
CA PHE A 501 -13.00 -10.93 36.30
C PHE A 501 -14.42 -11.24 36.81
N MET A 502 -14.93 -10.54 37.82
CA MET A 502 -16.32 -10.70 38.31
C MET A 502 -17.33 -9.82 37.57
N CYS A 503 -16.97 -9.29 36.41
CA CYS A 503 -17.86 -8.50 35.55
C CYS A 503 -19.18 -9.26 35.26
N PRO A 504 -20.36 -8.63 35.44
CA PRO A 504 -21.65 -9.27 35.14
C PRO A 504 -21.76 -9.78 33.70
N ASN A 505 -21.17 -9.05 32.75
CA ASN A 505 -21.20 -9.37 31.32
C ASN A 505 -20.17 -10.44 30.90
N ASP A 506 -19.39 -10.99 31.84
CA ASP A 506 -18.29 -11.94 31.56
C ASP A 506 -17.32 -11.43 30.48
N ALA A 507 -16.99 -10.14 30.52
CA ALA A 507 -16.22 -9.47 29.47
C ALA A 507 -14.72 -9.29 29.81
N TYR A 508 -14.22 -9.93 30.86
CA TYR A 508 -12.80 -9.87 31.24
C TYR A 508 -12.20 -11.27 31.16
N VAL A 509 -11.32 -11.48 30.18
CA VAL A 509 -10.78 -12.79 29.85
C VAL A 509 -9.54 -13.07 30.67
N VAL A 510 -9.53 -14.22 31.35
CA VAL A 510 -8.40 -14.70 32.16
C VAL A 510 -8.01 -16.08 31.70
N VAL A 511 -6.82 -16.19 31.10
CA VAL A 511 -6.22 -17.47 30.71
C VAL A 511 -5.04 -17.74 31.62
N ARG A 512 -5.05 -18.89 32.30
CA ARG A 512 -3.97 -19.34 33.18
C ARG A 512 -3.62 -20.78 32.88
N ASN A 513 -2.33 -21.09 32.75
CA ASN A 513 -1.83 -22.43 32.41
C ASN A 513 -2.52 -23.04 31.16
N SER A 514 -2.82 -22.19 30.17
CA SER A 514 -3.56 -22.56 28.95
C SER A 514 -5.02 -23.00 29.17
N GLU A 515 -5.60 -22.67 30.32
CA GLU A 515 -7.02 -22.87 30.62
C GLU A 515 -7.75 -21.53 30.69
N LEU A 516 -8.97 -21.48 30.13
CA LEU A 516 -9.83 -20.29 30.19
C LEU A 516 -10.65 -20.33 31.47
N LEU A 517 -10.30 -19.47 32.44
CA LEU A 517 -10.95 -19.43 33.74
C LEU A 517 -12.19 -18.53 33.74
N ALA A 518 -12.10 -17.36 33.12
CA ALA A 518 -13.18 -16.37 33.06
C ALA A 518 -13.18 -15.65 31.71
N GLY A 519 -14.34 -15.11 31.34
CA GLY A 519 -14.52 -14.28 30.14
C GLY A 519 -15.02 -15.03 28.91
N CYS A 520 -15.87 -14.35 28.12
CA CYS A 520 -16.24 -14.75 26.77
C CYS A 520 -15.18 -14.28 25.76
N ILE A 521 -14.81 -15.13 24.82
CA ILE A 521 -13.80 -14.80 23.80
C ILE A 521 -14.45 -13.99 22.68
N GLY A 522 -13.92 -12.80 22.40
CA GLY A 522 -14.31 -11.97 21.27
C GLY A 522 -13.13 -11.56 20.40
N LYS A 523 -13.32 -10.48 19.64
CA LYS A 523 -12.31 -9.95 18.71
C LYS A 523 -11.01 -9.54 19.42
N LYS A 524 -11.03 -9.04 20.66
CA LYS A 524 -9.78 -8.58 21.29
C LYS A 524 -8.88 -9.75 21.72
N VAL A 525 -9.43 -10.92 21.98
CA VAL A 525 -8.65 -12.11 22.31
C VAL A 525 -8.32 -12.94 21.07
N LEU A 526 -9.29 -13.25 20.21
CA LEU A 526 -9.08 -14.16 19.07
C LEU A 526 -8.77 -13.45 17.74
N GLY A 527 -9.00 -12.14 17.66
CA GLY A 527 -8.77 -11.33 16.47
C GLY A 527 -7.36 -10.72 16.39
N ASP A 528 -7.28 -9.53 15.79
CA ASP A 528 -6.08 -8.81 15.36
C ASP A 528 -5.41 -7.96 16.47
N SER A 529 -5.52 -8.37 17.73
CA SER A 529 -5.10 -7.56 18.89
C SER A 529 -3.68 -7.84 19.36
N LYS A 530 -2.94 -6.77 19.72
CA LYS A 530 -1.55 -6.78 20.25
C LYS A 530 -1.38 -7.47 21.61
N HIS A 531 -2.47 -7.81 22.30
CA HIS A 531 -2.48 -8.54 23.58
C HIS A 531 -3.46 -9.71 23.57
N GLY A 532 -3.80 -10.20 22.36
CA GLY A 532 -4.68 -11.34 22.20
C GLY A 532 -3.97 -12.69 22.34
N LEU A 533 -4.74 -13.76 22.21
CA LEU A 533 -4.32 -15.16 22.28
C LEU A 533 -3.15 -15.45 21.32
N PHE A 534 -3.31 -15.12 20.04
CA PHE A 534 -2.31 -15.45 19.02
C PHE A 534 -1.02 -14.66 19.18
N TYR A 535 -1.09 -13.41 19.66
CA TYR A 535 0.11 -12.62 19.94
C TYR A 535 0.97 -13.30 21.04
N HIS A 536 0.34 -13.67 22.16
CA HIS A 536 1.03 -14.37 23.24
C HIS A 536 1.53 -15.77 22.83
N LEU A 537 0.78 -16.49 21.99
CA LEU A 537 1.25 -17.78 21.45
C LEU A 537 2.48 -17.64 20.56
N ILE A 538 2.53 -16.62 19.69
CA ILE A 538 3.67 -16.36 18.81
C ILE A 538 4.90 -15.96 19.63
N ARG A 539 4.71 -15.12 20.66
CA ARG A 539 5.80 -14.56 21.47
C ARG A 539 6.36 -15.58 22.48
N ASP A 540 5.50 -16.25 23.22
CA ASP A 540 5.88 -17.06 24.38
C ASP A 540 6.07 -18.55 24.04
N ASN A 541 5.48 -19.02 22.93
CA ASN A 541 5.59 -20.41 22.47
C ASN A 541 6.22 -20.49 21.07
N SER A 542 5.42 -20.68 20.03
CA SER A 542 5.91 -20.72 18.65
C SER A 542 4.85 -20.30 17.64
N ALA A 543 5.30 -19.71 16.53
CA ALA A 543 4.43 -19.36 15.42
C ALA A 543 3.77 -20.60 14.77
N ALA A 544 4.45 -21.74 14.75
CA ALA A 544 3.89 -22.98 14.23
C ALA A 544 2.71 -23.48 15.08
N LEU A 545 2.83 -23.40 16.42
CA LEU A 545 1.74 -23.72 17.33
C LEU A 545 0.57 -22.75 17.17
N ALA A 546 0.83 -21.46 17.00
CA ALA A 546 -0.19 -20.46 16.76
C ALA A 546 -0.98 -20.74 15.46
N ALA A 547 -0.28 -21.04 14.36
CA ALA A 547 -0.90 -21.40 13.09
C ALA A 547 -1.73 -22.69 13.19
N ALA A 548 -1.21 -23.71 13.87
CA ALA A 548 -1.96 -24.94 14.13
C ALA A 548 -3.22 -24.67 14.96
N CYS A 549 -3.10 -23.91 16.05
CA CYS A 549 -4.24 -23.54 16.90
C CYS A 549 -5.33 -22.81 16.10
N LEU A 550 -4.94 -21.89 15.20
CA LEU A 550 -5.87 -21.17 14.34
C LEU A 550 -6.60 -22.11 13.37
N GLY A 551 -5.89 -23.10 12.79
CA GLY A 551 -6.51 -24.15 11.99
C GLY A 551 -7.52 -25.00 12.77
N ARG A 552 -7.22 -25.34 14.04
CA ARG A 552 -8.15 -26.07 14.91
C ARG A 552 -9.39 -25.23 15.25
N VAL A 553 -9.21 -23.94 15.55
CA VAL A 553 -10.27 -22.96 15.79
C VAL A 553 -11.25 -22.88 14.61
N ALA A 554 -10.73 -22.81 13.38
CA ALA A 554 -11.54 -22.76 12.16
C ALA A 554 -12.37 -24.04 11.98
N ARG A 555 -11.75 -25.22 12.13
CA ARG A 555 -12.43 -26.53 11.99
C ARG A 555 -13.54 -26.75 13.02
N VAL A 556 -13.30 -26.40 14.28
CA VAL A 556 -14.32 -26.49 15.34
C VAL A 556 -15.48 -25.56 15.02
N CYS A 557 -15.19 -24.32 14.64
CA CYS A 557 -16.23 -23.34 14.36
C CYS A 557 -17.15 -23.81 13.24
N ALA A 558 -16.59 -24.24 12.11
CA ALA A 558 -17.36 -24.67 10.95
C ALA A 558 -18.34 -25.81 11.29
N ARG A 559 -17.91 -26.78 12.10
CA ARG A 559 -18.73 -27.93 12.49
C ARG A 559 -19.75 -27.57 13.58
N TRP A 560 -19.36 -26.77 14.57
CA TRP A 560 -20.27 -26.40 15.66
C TRP A 560 -21.41 -25.52 15.16
N PHE A 561 -21.13 -24.49 14.35
CA PHE A 561 -22.17 -23.65 13.77
C PHE A 561 -23.14 -24.41 12.87
N ALA A 562 -22.66 -25.40 12.11
CA ALA A 562 -23.54 -26.28 11.34
C ALA A 562 -24.54 -27.05 12.22
N SER A 563 -24.15 -27.40 13.46
CA SER A 563 -25.03 -28.07 14.42
C SER A 563 -25.88 -27.13 15.29
N TYR A 564 -25.36 -25.94 15.61
CA TYR A 564 -26.01 -24.98 16.50
C TYR A 564 -27.12 -24.20 15.81
N GLY A 565 -26.91 -23.81 14.55
CA GLY A 565 -27.82 -22.94 13.81
C GLY A 565 -27.70 -21.47 14.26
N PHE A 566 -27.11 -20.63 13.41
CA PHE A 566 -27.02 -19.18 13.63
C PHE A 566 -27.58 -18.47 12.40
N THR A 567 -28.79 -17.92 12.52
CA THR A 567 -29.51 -17.24 11.43
C THR A 567 -30.11 -15.93 11.92
N MET A 568 -30.05 -14.90 11.08
CA MET A 568 -30.68 -13.61 11.33
C MET A 568 -32.04 -13.55 10.64
N GLY A 569 -33.09 -13.21 11.39
CA GLY A 569 -34.44 -13.04 10.87
C GLY A 569 -34.84 -11.56 10.72
N LEU A 570 -36.05 -11.33 10.19
CA LEU A 570 -36.64 -9.99 10.18
C LEU A 570 -37.01 -9.51 11.60
N ASP A 571 -37.36 -10.44 12.49
CA ASP A 571 -37.72 -10.15 13.89
C ASP A 571 -36.54 -9.62 14.72
N ASP A 572 -35.31 -9.90 14.31
CA ASP A 572 -34.09 -9.40 14.98
C ASP A 572 -33.88 -7.89 14.77
N VAL A 573 -34.55 -7.31 13.76
CA VAL A 573 -34.47 -5.89 13.39
C VAL A 573 -35.81 -5.16 13.46
N SER A 574 -36.89 -5.85 13.82
CA SER A 574 -38.18 -5.21 14.03
C SER A 574 -38.14 -4.39 15.33
N PRO A 575 -38.48 -3.09 15.28
CA PRO A 575 -38.52 -2.27 16.48
C PRO A 575 -39.70 -2.70 17.36
N SER A 576 -39.47 -2.81 18.67
CA SER A 576 -40.57 -2.97 19.62
C SER A 576 -41.31 -1.65 19.81
N VAL A 577 -42.58 -1.70 20.22
CA VAL A 577 -43.39 -0.50 20.49
C VAL A 577 -42.67 0.48 21.44
N SER A 578 -41.99 -0.06 22.47
CA SER A 578 -41.18 0.73 23.40
C SER A 578 -40.05 1.51 22.73
N LEU A 579 -39.40 0.90 21.72
CA LEU A 579 -38.33 1.51 20.96
C LEU A 579 -38.86 2.55 19.98
N GLU A 580 -40.03 2.33 19.38
CA GLU A 580 -40.70 3.32 18.51
C GLU A 580 -41.08 4.58 19.29
N THR A 581 -41.72 4.43 20.46
CA THR A 581 -42.06 5.57 21.32
C THR A 581 -40.81 6.32 21.79
N ALA A 582 -39.75 5.59 22.15
CA ALA A 582 -38.47 6.20 22.52
C ALA A 582 -37.83 6.96 21.35
N LYS A 583 -37.87 6.40 20.14
CA LYS A 583 -37.40 7.02 18.90
C LYS A 583 -38.15 8.33 18.62
N GLU A 584 -39.47 8.32 18.66
CA GLU A 584 -40.29 9.51 18.41
C GLU A 584 -39.98 10.63 19.42
N THR A 585 -39.83 10.25 20.70
CA THR A 585 -39.45 11.19 21.77
C THR A 585 -38.09 11.82 21.51
N LEU A 586 -37.10 11.03 21.08
CA LEU A 586 -35.76 11.53 20.76
C LEU A 586 -35.78 12.46 19.53
N LEU A 587 -36.52 12.10 18.48
CA LEU A 587 -36.67 12.92 17.27
C LEU A 587 -37.35 14.26 17.58
N ALA A 588 -38.41 14.26 18.39
CA ALA A 588 -39.11 15.46 18.80
C ALA A 588 -38.19 16.43 19.58
N ARG A 589 -37.42 15.90 20.54
CA ARG A 589 -36.45 16.68 21.32
C ARG A 589 -35.37 17.31 20.43
N ALA A 590 -34.84 16.56 19.48
CA ALA A 590 -33.83 17.09 18.55
C ALA A 590 -34.41 18.15 17.60
N ALA A 591 -35.63 17.94 17.09
CA ALA A 591 -36.30 18.92 16.24
C ALA A 591 -36.57 20.25 16.98
N GLU A 592 -36.92 20.18 18.27
CA GLU A 592 -37.10 21.37 19.11
C GLU A 592 -35.77 22.10 19.38
N ALA A 593 -34.70 21.37 19.70
CA ALA A 593 -33.38 21.95 19.88
C ALA A 593 -32.88 22.69 18.63
N ILE A 594 -33.09 22.11 17.44
CA ILE A 594 -32.68 22.72 16.17
C ILE A 594 -33.52 23.94 15.84
N ARG A 595 -34.84 23.90 16.08
CA ARG A 595 -35.71 25.09 15.97
C ARG A 595 -35.25 26.20 16.91
N GLY A 596 -34.80 25.86 18.11
CA GLY A 596 -34.21 26.81 19.07
C GLY A 596 -32.97 27.51 18.53
N GLU A 597 -32.01 26.77 17.97
CA GLU A 597 -30.80 27.35 17.37
C GLU A 597 -31.13 28.19 16.12
N ALA A 598 -32.04 27.73 15.26
CA ALA A 598 -32.50 28.49 14.10
C ALA A 598 -33.17 29.81 14.51
N ALA A 599 -33.97 29.80 15.58
CA ALA A 599 -34.60 31.01 16.12
C ALA A 599 -33.59 31.98 16.77
N ARG A 600 -32.46 31.49 17.30
CA ARG A 600 -31.36 32.34 17.80
C ARG A 600 -30.60 32.99 16.65
N PHE A 601 -30.39 32.25 15.56
CA PHE A 601 -29.78 32.77 14.34
C PHE A 601 -30.65 33.86 13.70
N ALA A 602 -31.96 33.61 13.55
CA ALA A 602 -32.90 34.60 13.00
C ALA A 602 -32.99 35.89 13.83
N ARG A 603 -32.78 35.81 15.15
CA ARG A 603 -32.75 36.96 16.06
C ARG A 603 -31.38 37.66 16.14
N GLY A 604 -30.35 37.16 15.45
CA GLY A 604 -28.99 37.70 15.52
C GLY A 604 -28.29 37.53 16.87
N CYS A 605 -28.85 36.72 17.79
CA CYS A 605 -28.30 36.52 19.14
C CYS A 605 -27.26 35.38 19.22
N MET A 606 -26.85 34.81 18.08
CA MET A 606 -25.91 33.70 18.03
C MET A 606 -24.46 34.20 18.09
N GLN A 607 -23.68 33.70 19.05
CA GLN A 607 -22.24 33.97 19.08
C GLN A 607 -21.50 33.08 18.07
N PRO A 608 -20.66 33.66 17.18
CA PRO A 608 -19.89 32.90 16.21
C PRO A 608 -18.80 32.07 16.90
N HIS A 609 -18.57 30.85 16.41
CA HIS A 609 -17.39 30.10 16.82
C HIS A 609 -16.11 30.75 16.27
N PRO A 610 -14.96 30.66 16.99
CA PRO A 610 -13.71 31.26 16.54
C PRO A 610 -13.32 30.75 15.14
N GLY A 611 -13.18 31.69 14.19
CA GLY A 611 -12.80 31.37 12.81
C GLY A 611 -13.94 30.88 11.90
N CYS A 612 -15.18 30.86 12.38
CA CYS A 612 -16.36 30.48 11.59
C CYS A 612 -17.29 31.67 11.37
N SER A 613 -17.99 31.67 10.24
CA SER A 613 -19.12 32.60 10.04
C SER A 613 -20.31 32.23 10.94
N LEU A 614 -21.30 33.13 11.06
CA LEU A 614 -22.53 32.84 11.81
C LEU A 614 -23.33 31.68 11.20
N GLU A 615 -23.37 31.59 9.87
CA GLU A 615 -24.04 30.49 9.15
C GLU A 615 -23.31 29.16 9.35
N GLU A 616 -21.98 29.16 9.26
CA GLU A 616 -21.18 27.98 9.54
C GLU A 616 -21.32 27.52 11.00
N THR A 617 -21.44 28.48 11.92
CA THR A 617 -21.70 28.20 13.34
C THR A 617 -23.05 27.50 13.54
N LEU A 618 -24.12 27.96 12.87
CA LEU A 618 -25.44 27.32 12.90
C LEU A 618 -25.36 25.88 12.36
N GLU A 619 -24.68 25.68 11.23
CA GLU A 619 -24.53 24.34 10.62
C GLU A 619 -23.73 23.39 11.51
N LEU A 620 -22.65 23.85 12.13
CA LEU A 620 -21.86 23.04 13.07
C LEU A 620 -22.65 22.62 14.30
N ARG A 621 -23.41 23.53 14.91
CA ARG A 621 -24.28 23.22 16.06
C ARG A 621 -25.40 22.26 15.69
N THR A 622 -26.06 22.50 14.56
CA THR A 622 -27.13 21.63 14.06
C THR A 622 -26.60 20.22 13.78
N LYS A 623 -25.45 20.11 13.10
CA LYS A 623 -24.80 18.84 12.83
C LYS A 623 -24.47 18.09 14.11
N LYS A 624 -23.92 18.77 15.12
CA LYS A 624 -23.63 18.18 16.44
C LYS A 624 -24.87 17.59 17.10
N ILE A 625 -25.98 18.34 17.14
CA ILE A 625 -27.25 17.85 17.72
C ILE A 625 -27.73 16.58 17.00
N LEU A 626 -27.62 16.52 15.68
CA LEU A 626 -28.05 15.36 14.89
C LEU A 626 -27.12 14.15 15.04
N ASP A 627 -25.81 14.37 15.21
CA ASP A 627 -24.85 13.31 15.50
C ASP A 627 -25.08 12.72 16.92
N ASP A 628 -25.34 13.58 17.91
CA ASP A 628 -25.66 13.18 19.28
C ASP A 628 -27.00 12.40 19.36
N LEU A 629 -27.99 12.82 18.58
CA LEU A 629 -29.27 12.11 18.42
C LEU A 629 -29.05 10.68 17.93
N ARG A 630 -28.24 10.48 16.87
CA ARG A 630 -27.98 9.15 16.32
C ARG A 630 -27.26 8.26 17.32
N ASN A 631 -26.29 8.80 18.06
CA ASN A 631 -25.58 8.06 19.10
C ASN A 631 -26.51 7.64 20.24
N SER A 632 -27.40 8.53 20.66
CA SER A 632 -28.41 8.26 21.71
C SER A 632 -29.40 7.20 21.25
N ALA A 633 -29.89 7.29 20.01
CA ALA A 633 -30.77 6.28 19.43
C ALA A 633 -30.10 4.89 19.41
N GLY A 634 -28.80 4.82 19.04
CA GLY A 634 -28.05 3.57 19.08
C GLY A 634 -27.90 2.98 20.49
N GLN A 635 -27.66 3.81 21.51
CA GLN A 635 -27.59 3.34 22.90
C GLN A 635 -28.93 2.79 23.38
N VAL A 636 -30.03 3.49 23.08
CA VAL A 636 -31.39 3.02 23.41
C VAL A 636 -31.71 1.70 22.71
N CYS A 637 -31.36 1.56 21.42
CA CYS A 637 -31.47 0.29 20.72
C CYS A 637 -30.69 -0.82 21.44
N SER A 638 -29.44 -0.59 21.84
CA SER A 638 -28.64 -1.63 22.50
C SER A 638 -29.21 -2.10 23.83
N GLN A 639 -29.91 -1.22 24.54
CA GLN A 639 -30.50 -1.51 25.86
C GLN A 639 -31.83 -2.24 25.74
N LEU A 640 -32.65 -1.89 24.75
CA LEU A 640 -33.98 -2.46 24.56
C LEU A 640 -33.99 -3.76 23.73
N LEU A 641 -32.96 -3.99 22.92
CA LEU A 641 -32.85 -5.23 22.14
C LEU A 641 -32.51 -6.42 23.05
N SER A 642 -33.11 -7.58 22.74
CA SER A 642 -32.84 -8.83 23.46
C SER A 642 -31.34 -9.17 23.50
N PRO A 643 -30.82 -9.69 24.64
CA PRO A 643 -29.45 -10.20 24.72
C PRO A 643 -29.13 -11.27 23.67
N PHE A 644 -30.12 -12.05 23.24
CA PHE A 644 -29.98 -13.15 22.28
C PHE A 644 -30.13 -12.73 20.80
N ASN A 645 -30.34 -11.43 20.57
CA ASN A 645 -30.48 -10.87 19.24
C ASN A 645 -29.18 -11.05 18.42
N LYS A 646 -29.27 -11.55 17.19
CA LYS A 646 -28.10 -11.96 16.40
C LYS A 646 -27.19 -10.80 15.97
N PRO A 647 -27.71 -9.66 15.47
CA PRO A 647 -26.89 -8.47 15.22
C PRO A 647 -26.23 -7.96 16.50
N GLY A 648 -26.91 -8.08 17.64
CA GLY A 648 -26.36 -7.78 18.95
C GLY A 648 -25.16 -8.65 19.30
N ILE A 649 -25.26 -9.96 19.09
CA ILE A 649 -24.17 -10.93 19.31
C ILE A 649 -22.99 -10.67 18.34
N MET A 650 -23.27 -10.44 17.06
CA MET A 650 -22.23 -10.12 16.06
C MET A 650 -21.50 -8.81 16.38
N PHE A 651 -22.24 -7.83 16.89
CA PHE A 651 -21.66 -6.63 17.45
C PHE A 651 -20.80 -7.01 18.65
N ARG A 652 -21.34 -7.56 19.75
CA ARG A 652 -20.61 -7.87 21.01
C ARG A 652 -19.34 -8.69 20.82
N SER A 653 -19.41 -9.77 20.04
CA SER A 653 -18.27 -10.60 19.66
C SER A 653 -17.20 -9.87 18.83
N GLY A 654 -17.57 -8.77 18.17
CA GLY A 654 -16.71 -8.02 17.26
C GLY A 654 -16.54 -8.67 15.89
N ALA A 655 -17.40 -9.64 15.53
CA ALA A 655 -17.37 -10.34 14.25
C ALA A 655 -17.60 -9.40 13.07
N LYS A 656 -18.73 -8.68 13.08
CA LYS A 656 -19.09 -7.71 12.04
C LYS A 656 -20.15 -6.75 12.57
N GLY A 657 -20.05 -5.49 12.13
CA GLY A 657 -21.01 -4.44 12.46
C GLY A 657 -20.60 -3.57 13.65
N ALA A 658 -21.17 -2.38 13.68
CA ALA A 658 -21.05 -1.41 14.76
C ALA A 658 -22.44 -1.08 15.32
N LEU A 659 -22.48 -0.45 16.50
CA LEU A 659 -23.75 -0.04 17.12
C LEU A 659 -24.54 0.90 16.21
N ILE A 660 -23.82 1.74 15.45
CA ILE A 660 -24.39 2.66 14.46
C ILE A 660 -25.15 1.86 13.38
N ASN A 661 -24.62 0.73 12.91
CA ASN A 661 -25.27 -0.06 11.86
C ASN A 661 -26.59 -0.66 12.36
N ILE A 662 -26.62 -1.14 13.61
CA ILE A 662 -27.85 -1.63 14.25
C ILE A 662 -28.86 -0.49 14.40
N ALA A 663 -28.41 0.68 14.84
CA ALA A 663 -29.25 1.87 14.97
C ALA A 663 -29.84 2.31 13.62
N GLN A 664 -29.09 2.21 12.53
CA GLN A 664 -29.57 2.55 11.18
C GLN A 664 -30.63 1.56 10.66
N MET A 665 -30.50 0.28 10.99
CA MET A 665 -31.48 -0.73 10.61
C MET A 665 -32.79 -0.60 11.39
N VAL A 666 -32.71 -0.35 12.70
CA VAL A 666 -33.86 -0.41 13.60
C VAL A 666 -34.44 0.98 13.94
N ALA A 667 -33.61 1.95 14.34
CA ALA A 667 -34.06 3.26 14.81
C ALA A 667 -34.11 4.34 13.72
N CYS A 668 -32.97 4.88 13.29
CA CYS A 668 -32.90 5.92 12.26
C CYS A 668 -31.55 5.93 11.53
N VAL A 669 -31.57 6.26 10.24
CA VAL A 669 -30.34 6.32 9.42
C VAL A 669 -29.45 7.51 9.82
N GLY A 670 -30.07 8.66 10.12
CA GLY A 670 -29.41 9.88 10.58
C GLY A 670 -29.02 10.86 9.45
N GLN A 671 -28.21 11.86 9.80
CA GLN A 671 -27.82 12.93 8.87
C GLN A 671 -26.91 12.44 7.74
N GLN A 672 -27.29 12.73 6.49
CA GLN A 672 -26.47 12.50 5.31
C GLN A 672 -25.58 13.72 5.04
N ASN A 673 -24.27 13.50 4.96
CA ASN A 673 -23.31 14.55 4.69
C ASN A 673 -22.73 14.36 3.29
N VAL A 674 -22.50 15.48 2.59
CA VAL A 674 -21.81 15.51 1.29
C VAL A 674 -20.62 16.46 1.40
N ALA A 675 -19.42 15.99 1.07
CA ALA A 675 -18.16 16.75 1.21
C ALA A 675 -17.94 17.32 2.63
N GLY A 676 -18.30 16.55 3.65
CA GLY A 676 -18.14 16.92 5.07
C GLY A 676 -19.17 17.91 5.63
N ARG A 677 -20.07 18.45 4.78
CA ARG A 677 -21.14 19.38 5.14
C ARG A 677 -22.52 18.72 4.99
N ARG A 678 -23.57 19.32 5.55
CA ARG A 678 -24.95 18.93 5.26
C ARG A 678 -25.28 19.25 3.80
N VAL A 679 -26.34 18.65 3.26
CA VAL A 679 -26.68 18.79 1.84
C VAL A 679 -26.87 20.27 1.49
N SER A 680 -26.06 20.76 0.56
CA SER A 680 -26.10 22.14 0.08
C SER A 680 -27.34 22.37 -0.81
N ALA A 681 -27.79 23.63 -0.88
CA ALA A 681 -28.87 24.00 -1.78
C ALA A 681 -28.40 23.83 -3.24
N GLY A 682 -29.11 22.98 -4.00
CA GLY A 682 -28.85 22.77 -5.43
C GLY A 682 -29.77 23.59 -6.33
N PHE A 683 -30.89 24.10 -5.80
CA PHE A 683 -31.89 24.87 -6.52
C PHE A 683 -32.07 26.24 -5.84
N GLY A 684 -31.33 27.26 -6.27
CA GLY A 684 -31.34 28.57 -5.61
C GLY A 684 -31.05 28.44 -4.12
N ASP A 685 -32.06 28.68 -3.27
CA ASP A 685 -31.96 28.62 -1.80
C ASP A 685 -32.57 27.35 -1.17
N ARG A 686 -32.73 26.27 -1.93
CA ARG A 686 -33.26 24.98 -1.42
C ARG A 686 -32.54 23.77 -2.02
N THR A 687 -32.62 22.65 -1.31
CA THR A 687 -32.03 21.37 -1.70
C THR A 687 -32.85 20.66 -2.77
N LEU A 688 -34.18 20.57 -2.59
CA LEU A 688 -35.13 19.96 -3.52
C LEU A 688 -36.34 20.89 -3.72
N PRO A 689 -37.02 20.83 -4.88
CA PRO A 689 -38.22 21.61 -5.14
C PRO A 689 -39.39 21.35 -4.17
N LEU A 690 -39.37 20.21 -3.46
CA LEU A 690 -40.37 19.81 -2.48
C LEU A 690 -40.36 20.70 -1.22
N PHE A 691 -39.22 21.33 -0.92
CA PHE A 691 -39.07 22.15 0.28
C PHE A 691 -39.26 23.64 -0.02
N LYS A 692 -39.70 24.38 1.01
CA LYS A 692 -39.73 25.85 1.00
C LYS A 692 -38.30 26.39 0.92
N ARG A 693 -38.15 27.58 0.34
CA ARG A 693 -36.84 28.27 0.28
C ARG A 693 -36.34 28.54 1.70
N GLN A 694 -35.06 28.32 1.95
CA GLN A 694 -34.41 28.53 3.25
C GLN A 694 -35.09 27.81 4.44
N ALA A 695 -35.72 26.66 4.20
CA ALA A 695 -36.33 25.88 5.29
C ALA A 695 -35.27 25.48 6.34
N PRO A 696 -35.49 25.77 7.64
CA PRO A 696 -34.55 25.41 8.72
C PRO A 696 -34.70 23.95 9.18
N GLU A 697 -35.69 23.22 8.64
CA GLU A 697 -36.02 21.86 9.08
C GLU A 697 -34.88 20.88 8.77
N PRO A 698 -34.56 19.95 9.69
CA PRO A 698 -33.52 18.94 9.48
C PRO A 698 -33.73 18.11 8.20
N ARG A 699 -34.99 17.72 7.93
CA ARG A 699 -35.40 16.94 6.77
C ARG A 699 -35.03 17.61 5.44
N SER A 700 -35.21 18.93 5.36
CA SER A 700 -34.91 19.71 4.14
C SER A 700 -33.43 19.70 3.76
N ARG A 701 -32.53 19.32 4.68
CA ARG A 701 -31.08 19.35 4.50
C ARG A 701 -30.45 17.95 4.65
N GLY A 702 -31.22 16.90 4.35
CA GLY A 702 -30.70 15.53 4.26
C GLY A 702 -30.66 14.75 5.56
N PHE A 703 -31.45 15.12 6.58
CA PHE A 703 -31.66 14.26 7.74
C PHE A 703 -32.68 13.16 7.42
N VAL A 704 -32.27 11.90 7.60
CA VAL A 704 -33.14 10.73 7.40
C VAL A 704 -33.61 10.22 8.76
N SER A 705 -34.91 10.38 8.99
CA SER A 705 -35.58 10.05 10.26
C SER A 705 -36.01 8.59 10.33
N ASN A 706 -36.31 7.99 9.17
CA ASN A 706 -36.67 6.60 9.04
C ASN A 706 -35.46 5.66 9.17
N SER A 707 -35.73 4.41 9.49
CA SER A 707 -34.75 3.32 9.47
C SER A 707 -34.86 2.53 8.17
N PHE A 708 -33.91 1.64 7.91
CA PHE A 708 -34.02 0.73 6.77
C PHE A 708 -35.19 -0.24 6.91
N PHE A 709 -35.57 -0.59 8.15
CA PHE A 709 -36.75 -1.42 8.41
C PHE A 709 -38.06 -0.68 8.10
N SER A 710 -38.22 0.57 8.56
CA SER A 710 -39.44 1.33 8.32
C SER A 710 -39.63 1.78 6.87
N GLY A 711 -38.55 1.79 6.08
CA GLY A 711 -38.53 2.26 4.70
C GLY A 711 -38.29 3.77 4.59
N LEU A 712 -37.57 4.18 3.55
CA LEU A 712 -37.21 5.58 3.31
C LEU A 712 -38.26 6.28 2.44
N SER A 713 -38.57 7.53 2.76
CA SER A 713 -39.39 8.37 1.86
C SER A 713 -38.60 8.75 0.60
N PRO A 714 -39.26 9.19 -0.50
CA PRO A 714 -38.55 9.52 -1.74
C PRO A 714 -37.47 10.60 -1.58
N ASP A 715 -37.72 11.61 -0.74
CA ASP A 715 -36.74 12.66 -0.43
C ASP A 715 -35.56 12.13 0.41
N GLU A 716 -35.84 11.31 1.42
CA GLU A 716 -34.81 10.65 2.24
C GLU A 716 -33.94 9.71 1.40
N PHE A 717 -34.55 8.93 0.51
CA PHE A 717 -33.85 8.03 -0.42
C PHE A 717 -32.92 8.80 -1.36
N PHE A 718 -33.38 9.93 -1.90
CA PHE A 718 -32.55 10.78 -2.75
C PHE A 718 -31.33 11.31 -2.00
N PHE A 719 -31.52 11.85 -0.79
CA PHE A 719 -30.40 12.33 0.04
C PHE A 719 -29.45 11.22 0.47
N HIS A 720 -29.96 10.04 0.78
CA HIS A 720 -29.13 8.87 1.08
C HIS A 720 -28.27 8.46 -0.12
N THR A 721 -28.84 8.49 -1.33
CA THR A 721 -28.12 8.19 -2.58
C THR A 721 -27.00 9.19 -2.86
N MET A 722 -27.20 10.48 -2.57
CA MET A 722 -26.14 11.50 -2.72
C MET A 722 -24.91 11.18 -1.86
N SER A 723 -25.12 10.84 -0.59
CA SER A 723 -24.07 10.44 0.36
C SER A 723 -23.41 9.12 -0.06
N GLY A 724 -24.20 8.12 -0.48
CA GLY A 724 -23.67 6.84 -0.96
C GLY A 724 -22.75 6.99 -2.18
N ARG A 725 -23.08 7.89 -3.11
CA ARG A 725 -22.26 8.15 -4.31
C ARG A 725 -20.89 8.74 -3.97
N GLU A 726 -20.79 9.59 -2.96
CA GLU A 726 -19.50 10.14 -2.52
C GLU A 726 -18.54 9.03 -2.10
N GLY A 727 -19.01 8.05 -1.30
CA GLY A 727 -18.17 6.92 -0.87
C GLY A 727 -17.66 6.06 -2.02
N LEU A 728 -18.49 5.84 -3.05
CA LEU A 728 -18.10 5.10 -4.26
C LEU A 728 -17.04 5.86 -5.07
N VAL A 729 -17.23 7.16 -5.26
CA VAL A 729 -16.28 8.01 -6.00
C VAL A 729 -14.95 8.14 -5.25
N ASP A 730 -14.99 8.32 -3.94
CA ASP A 730 -13.82 8.45 -3.08
C ASP A 730 -12.90 7.23 -3.19
N THR A 731 -13.48 6.03 -3.20
CA THR A 731 -12.75 4.77 -3.38
C THR A 731 -12.01 4.73 -4.73
N ALA A 732 -12.66 5.17 -5.81
CA ALA A 732 -12.06 5.19 -7.14
C ALA A 732 -10.93 6.23 -7.27
N VAL A 733 -11.12 7.43 -6.73
CA VAL A 733 -10.15 8.54 -6.85
C VAL A 733 -8.92 8.32 -5.95
N LYS A 734 -9.12 7.96 -4.67
CA LYS A 734 -8.02 7.76 -3.72
C LYS A 734 -7.06 6.66 -4.14
N THR A 735 -7.54 5.64 -4.83
CA THR A 735 -6.70 4.53 -5.31
C THR A 735 -5.60 5.01 -6.26
N ALA A 736 -5.90 5.97 -7.15
CA ALA A 736 -4.93 6.50 -8.10
C ALA A 736 -3.84 7.35 -7.42
N GLU A 737 -4.25 8.23 -6.49
CA GLU A 737 -3.34 9.14 -5.79
C GLU A 737 -2.40 8.38 -4.83
N THR A 738 -2.98 7.49 -4.01
CA THR A 738 -2.23 6.71 -3.02
C THR A 738 -1.24 5.76 -3.69
N GLY A 739 -1.63 5.07 -4.75
CA GLY A 739 -0.75 4.18 -5.51
C GLY A 739 0.43 4.92 -6.14
N TYR A 740 0.21 6.13 -6.65
CA TYR A 740 1.28 6.95 -7.21
C TYR A 740 2.26 7.46 -6.13
N MET A 741 1.73 7.91 -4.99
CA MET A 741 2.52 8.30 -3.83
C MET A 741 3.38 7.14 -3.31
N GLN A 742 2.78 5.97 -3.12
CA GLN A 742 3.48 4.76 -2.66
C GLN A 742 4.63 4.40 -3.62
N ARG A 743 4.38 4.44 -4.94
CA ARG A 743 5.42 4.18 -5.95
C ARG A 743 6.61 5.14 -5.84
N ARG A 744 6.34 6.44 -5.62
CA ARG A 744 7.41 7.44 -5.43
C ARG A 744 8.22 7.13 -4.17
N LEU A 745 7.55 6.82 -3.07
CA LEU A 745 8.20 6.46 -1.80
C LEU A 745 9.07 5.20 -1.93
N MET A 746 8.58 4.17 -2.62
CA MET A 746 9.34 2.94 -2.88
C MET A 746 10.62 3.22 -3.68
N LYS A 747 10.59 4.13 -4.66
CA LYS A 747 11.80 4.49 -5.43
C LYS A 747 12.81 5.30 -4.61
N VAL A 748 12.38 6.03 -3.61
CA VAL A 748 13.28 6.79 -2.71
C VAL A 748 13.90 5.87 -1.65
N ARG A 749 13.12 4.92 -1.11
CA ARG A 749 13.56 4.03 -0.01
C ARG A 749 14.02 2.64 -0.46
N GLY A 750 13.88 2.27 -1.74
CA GLY A 750 14.18 0.91 -2.21
C GLY A 750 15.63 0.45 -1.98
N ASP A 751 16.57 1.39 -1.93
CA ASP A 751 18.01 1.09 -1.79
C ASP A 751 18.52 1.22 -0.35
N THR A 752 17.65 1.50 0.63
CA THR A 752 18.06 1.51 2.04
C THR A 752 18.08 0.09 2.58
N SER A 753 19.24 -0.34 3.06
CA SER A 753 19.41 -1.58 3.80
C SER A 753 20.17 -1.29 5.09
N GLU A 754 19.91 -2.04 6.17
CA GLU A 754 20.77 -1.97 7.34
C GLU A 754 22.11 -2.63 6.99
N GLY A 755 23.17 -1.83 6.94
CA GLY A 755 24.50 -2.29 6.55
C GLY A 755 25.23 -2.94 7.72
N HIS A 756 25.54 -4.22 7.54
CA HIS A 756 26.67 -5.00 8.11
C HIS A 756 27.11 -4.70 9.57
N PHE A 757 26.94 -5.70 10.45
CA PHE A 757 27.61 -5.93 11.74
C PHE A 757 27.60 -4.82 12.81
N ARG A 758 27.13 -3.60 12.53
CA ARG A 758 27.17 -2.45 13.45
C ARG A 758 25.82 -1.77 13.70
N GLY A 759 24.71 -2.33 13.23
CA GLY A 759 23.36 -1.78 13.47
C GLY A 759 23.12 -0.39 12.87
N ARG A 760 23.80 -0.02 11.77
CA ARG A 760 23.62 1.29 11.11
C ARG A 760 22.94 1.13 9.75
N GLY A 761 21.88 1.91 9.52
CA GLY A 761 21.27 2.07 8.20
C GLY A 761 22.28 2.61 7.16
N GLY A 762 22.42 1.92 6.04
CA GLY A 762 23.29 2.31 4.94
C GLY A 762 22.50 2.53 3.65
N HIS A 763 22.87 3.56 2.89
CA HIS A 763 22.48 3.63 1.47
C HIS A 763 23.51 2.91 0.60
N PHE A 764 23.08 2.39 -0.56
CA PHE A 764 23.94 1.74 -1.57
C PHE A 764 25.21 2.55 -1.93
N ARG A 765 25.17 3.88 -1.84
CA ARG A 765 26.33 4.77 -2.07
C ARG A 765 27.25 4.96 -0.86
N GLY A 766 27.09 4.19 0.22
CA GLY A 766 27.95 4.23 1.40
C GLY A 766 27.85 5.51 2.24
N ARG A 767 26.80 6.32 2.05
CA ARG A 767 26.47 7.38 3.03
C ARG A 767 25.89 6.70 4.26
N GLY A 768 26.67 6.64 5.33
CA GLY A 768 26.17 6.30 6.66
C GLY A 768 25.27 7.43 7.14
N GLY A 769 23.98 7.34 6.84
CA GLY A 769 22.97 8.12 7.55
C GLY A 769 22.75 7.42 8.89
N HIS A 770 22.78 8.15 10.00
CA HIS A 770 22.30 7.64 11.27
C HIS A 770 20.77 7.49 11.19
N PHE A 771 20.31 6.42 10.54
CA PHE A 771 18.94 5.93 10.60
C PHE A 771 18.93 4.68 11.47
N GLN A 772 19.48 4.78 12.68
CA GLN A 772 19.13 3.81 13.71
C GLN A 772 17.78 4.28 14.26
N GLY A 773 16.75 3.43 14.21
CA GLY A 773 15.56 3.68 15.02
C GLY A 773 16.02 3.95 16.45
N ARG A 774 15.39 4.88 17.18
CA ARG A 774 15.87 5.37 18.49
C ARG A 774 16.31 4.27 19.46
N GLU A 775 15.77 3.05 19.32
CA GLU A 775 16.02 1.89 20.18
C GLU A 775 16.66 0.68 19.47
N GLY A 776 16.85 0.69 18.15
CA GLY A 776 17.40 -0.44 17.39
C GLY A 776 16.52 -1.71 17.38
N THR A 777 15.31 -1.63 17.91
CA THR A 777 14.30 -2.71 17.93
C THR A 777 13.50 -2.72 16.63
N LEU A 778 13.23 -3.91 16.09
CA LEU A 778 12.36 -4.07 14.93
C LEU A 778 10.92 -3.71 15.31
N PRO A 779 10.20 -2.86 14.54
CA PRO A 779 8.83 -2.47 14.85
C PRO A 779 7.88 -3.67 15.00
N GLY A 780 8.08 -4.72 14.21
CA GLY A 780 7.30 -5.96 14.29
C GLY A 780 7.59 -6.82 15.52
N ALA A 781 8.75 -6.64 16.16
CA ALA A 781 9.15 -7.35 17.39
C ALA A 781 9.02 -6.48 18.65
N GLY A 782 8.57 -5.23 18.50
CA GLY A 782 8.42 -4.28 19.59
C GLY A 782 7.26 -4.64 20.52
N GLY A 783 7.55 -5.49 21.50
CA GLY A 783 6.78 -5.48 22.74
C GLY A 783 6.99 -4.12 23.41
N ASP A 784 5.91 -3.41 23.74
CA ASP A 784 6.00 -2.20 24.55
C ASP A 784 6.69 -2.55 25.86
N THR A 785 7.97 -2.21 26.00
CA THR A 785 8.59 -2.15 27.33
C THR A 785 7.85 -1.06 28.07
N CYS A 786 6.88 -1.45 28.90
CA CYS A 786 6.26 -0.56 29.87
C CYS A 786 7.37 0.21 30.57
N ARG A 787 7.44 1.53 30.33
CA ARG A 787 8.17 2.45 31.19
C ARG A 787 7.47 2.44 32.56
N GLY A 788 7.80 1.44 33.39
CA GLY A 788 7.65 1.55 34.82
C GLY A 788 8.54 2.71 35.27
N GLY A 789 7.92 3.72 35.89
CA GLY A 789 8.62 4.84 36.48
C GLY A 789 9.72 4.31 37.41
N ARG A 790 10.97 4.61 37.07
CA ARG A 790 12.11 4.42 37.97
C ARG A 790 12.00 5.48 39.07
N GLY A 791 11.23 5.17 40.12
CA GLY A 791 11.46 5.72 41.44
C GLY A 791 12.77 5.15 41.97
N HIS A 792 13.73 6.02 42.27
CA HIS A 792 14.98 5.67 42.90
C HIS A 792 14.74 4.98 44.25
N LEU A 793 15.12 3.70 44.37
CA LEU A 793 15.56 3.12 45.64
C LEU A 793 16.93 2.51 45.41
N ARG A 794 17.95 3.25 45.86
CA ARG A 794 19.34 2.79 46.02
C ARG A 794 19.46 2.10 47.38
N GLY A 795 20.27 1.04 47.41
CA GLY A 795 20.76 0.34 48.60
C GLY A 795 20.12 -1.05 48.71
N GLY A 796 20.81 -2.18 48.60
CA GLY A 796 22.22 -2.45 48.78
C GLY A 796 22.42 -3.32 50.02
N ARG A 797 22.61 -4.62 49.77
CA ARG A 797 23.40 -5.62 50.52
C ARG A 797 22.75 -6.53 51.59
N HIS A 798 23.06 -7.82 51.37
CA HIS A 798 23.54 -8.87 52.28
C HIS A 798 22.63 -9.45 53.38
N LEU A 799 22.32 -10.73 53.16
CA LEU A 799 22.13 -11.77 54.17
C LEU A 799 23.40 -11.94 55.03
N GLN A 800 23.29 -11.77 56.34
CA GLN A 800 23.72 -12.71 57.39
C GLN A 800 23.38 -12.12 58.76
N GLY A 801 23.03 -13.00 59.69
CA GLY A 801 22.30 -12.66 60.91
C GLY A 801 23.14 -12.10 62.04
N ARG A 802 22.46 -11.54 63.04
CA ARG A 802 22.67 -11.81 64.46
C ARG A 802 21.59 -11.12 65.30
N GLU A 803 21.40 -11.75 66.45
CA GLU A 803 20.48 -11.50 67.54
C GLU A 803 20.53 -10.06 68.11
N GLY A 804 19.45 -9.68 68.79
CA GLY A 804 19.59 -9.00 70.08
C GLY A 804 19.09 -7.56 70.17
N THR A 805 18.06 -7.40 71.00
CA THR A 805 17.81 -6.28 71.93
C THR A 805 17.22 -4.94 71.42
N LEU A 806 15.99 -4.71 71.90
CA LEU A 806 15.28 -3.46 72.26
C LEU A 806 16.17 -2.40 72.98
N PRO A 807 15.63 -1.22 73.38
CA PRO A 807 14.74 -0.24 72.72
C PRO A 807 15.24 1.22 72.93
N GLY A 808 14.53 2.25 72.45
CA GLY A 808 14.70 3.59 73.04
C GLY A 808 14.23 4.80 72.24
N ALA A 809 13.02 5.24 72.57
CA ALA A 809 12.63 6.62 72.95
C ALA A 809 12.73 7.82 71.98
N GLY A 810 11.64 8.60 72.02
CA GLY A 810 11.57 10.05 71.77
C GLY A 810 11.31 10.42 70.30
N GLY A 811 10.19 11.00 69.91
CA GLY A 811 9.28 11.89 70.63
C GLY A 811 9.17 13.18 69.81
N ASP A 812 7.92 13.55 69.47
CA ASP A 812 7.45 14.93 69.29
C ASP A 812 8.05 15.79 68.15
N THR A 813 7.33 16.65 67.43
CA THR A 813 5.95 17.15 67.42
C THR A 813 5.76 17.97 66.12
N CYS A 814 4.48 18.22 65.75
CA CYS A 814 3.86 19.48 65.30
C CYS A 814 4.70 20.53 64.52
N ALA A 815 4.17 21.35 63.61
CA ALA A 815 2.88 21.57 62.96
C ALA A 815 3.05 22.84 62.09
N GLY A 816 2.12 23.10 61.19
CA GLY A 816 1.75 24.48 60.81
C GLY A 816 2.16 24.97 59.42
N GLY A 817 1.15 25.09 58.55
CA GLY A 817 0.60 26.44 58.29
C GLY A 817 1.02 27.16 57.01
N ASP A 818 0.15 27.04 56.01
CA ASP A 818 -0.51 28.13 55.28
C ASP A 818 0.17 28.97 54.18
N THR A 819 -0.70 29.23 53.18
CA THR A 819 -0.93 30.45 52.37
C THR A 819 -0.69 30.40 50.84
N CYS A 820 -1.83 30.27 50.14
CA CYS A 820 -2.43 31.23 49.21
C CYS A 820 -1.72 31.71 47.91
N ALA A 821 -2.25 31.18 46.81
CA ALA A 821 -2.78 31.81 45.59
C ALA A 821 -2.52 33.30 45.25
N GLY A 822 -2.25 33.55 43.96
CA GLY A 822 -2.88 34.65 43.21
C GLY A 822 -2.02 35.36 42.15
N GLY A 823 -2.47 35.36 40.89
CA GLY A 823 -2.52 36.59 40.07
C GLY A 823 -1.45 36.88 39.00
N ASP A 824 -1.78 36.51 37.76
CA ASP A 824 -1.97 37.40 36.60
C ASP A 824 -0.86 38.33 36.00
N THR A 825 -0.84 38.26 34.66
CA THR A 825 -0.69 39.34 33.65
C THR A 825 0.63 39.67 32.93
N CYS A 826 0.44 39.80 31.60
CA CYS A 826 0.93 40.85 30.70
C CYS A 826 2.15 40.63 29.77
N ARG A 827 1.79 40.53 28.48
CA ARG A 827 2.20 41.37 27.32
C ARG A 827 3.68 41.44 26.90
N GLY A 828 3.89 40.97 25.66
CA GLY A 828 4.14 41.87 24.52
C GLY A 828 5.58 42.10 24.07
N GLY A 829 5.80 42.14 22.75
CA GLY A 829 6.95 42.87 22.17
C GLY A 829 7.64 42.20 20.99
N ARG A 830 7.49 42.81 19.80
CA ARG A 830 8.11 42.49 18.51
C ARG A 830 9.61 42.84 18.47
N GLY A 831 10.36 42.33 17.48
CA GLY A 831 11.38 43.14 16.80
C GLY A 831 12.68 42.46 16.35
N HIS A 832 12.70 42.02 15.08
CA HIS A 832 13.72 42.23 14.03
C HIS A 832 15.26 42.32 14.29
N LEU A 833 15.96 41.56 13.42
CA LEU A 833 17.11 41.94 12.54
C LEU A 833 18.57 41.92 13.06
N GLN A 834 19.35 41.08 12.34
CA GLN A 834 20.63 41.35 11.65
C GLN A 834 22.02 41.12 12.32
N THR A 835 22.83 40.37 11.53
CA THR A 835 24.29 40.48 11.25
C THR A 835 25.30 40.21 12.39
N ALA A 836 26.06 39.13 12.33
CA ALA A 836 27.31 38.91 11.56
C ALA A 836 28.56 39.46 12.27
N HIS A 837 29.50 38.59 12.68
CA HIS A 837 30.91 38.63 12.26
C HIS A 837 31.80 37.58 12.98
N THR A 838 32.56 36.85 12.15
CA THR A 838 33.97 36.41 12.28
C THR A 838 34.56 35.87 13.59
N GLY A 839 35.30 34.76 13.44
CA GLY A 839 36.39 34.36 14.33
C GLY A 839 36.83 32.93 14.04
N GLY A 840 37.85 32.75 13.20
CA GLY A 840 38.48 31.46 13.01
C GLY A 840 39.44 31.16 14.16
N ASP A 841 39.71 29.87 14.39
CA ASP A 841 41.06 29.44 14.76
C ASP A 841 41.30 27.97 14.46
N THR A 842 42.46 27.75 13.87
CA THR A 842 43.08 26.50 13.48
C THR A 842 43.75 25.82 14.66
N CYS A 843 43.64 24.49 14.80
CA CYS A 843 44.75 23.67 15.29
C CYS A 843 44.70 22.24 14.77
N ARG A 844 45.87 21.81 14.26
CA ARG A 844 46.22 20.51 13.67
C ARG A 844 46.69 19.54 14.77
N HIS A 845 46.55 18.23 14.48
CA HIS A 845 47.41 17.06 14.77
C HIS A 845 48.00 16.87 16.19
N ASN A 846 47.97 15.69 16.82
CA ASN A 846 48.54 14.38 16.42
C ASN A 846 48.04 13.28 17.40
N ARG A 847 47.67 12.09 16.90
CA ARG A 847 48.34 10.77 17.11
C ARG A 847 48.58 10.33 18.57
N VAL A 848 47.86 9.28 19.00
CA VAL A 848 48.36 7.89 19.13
C VAL A 848 47.29 6.96 18.57
#